data_AF-A0A498ANA6-F1
#
_entry.id   AF-A0A498ANA6-F1
#
_cell.length_a   1.000
_cell.length_b   1.000
_cell.length_c   1.000
_cell.angle_alpha   90.00
_cell.angle_beta   90.00
_cell.angle_gamma   90.00
#
_symmetry.space_group_name_H-M   'P 1'
#
loop_
_entity.id
_entity.type
_entity.pdbx_description
1 polymer ?
#
loop_
_entity_poly.entity_id
_entity_poly.type
_entity_poly.pdbx_seq_one_letter_code
_entity_poly.pdbx_strand_id
1 'polypeptide(L)'
;MTDPTRTEHRRAPLSYAQRRLWFIDRLLPGRTAYNIPFGYRIRGRLDRDALGRAVKHVVDRHEVLRTRIETVDGEPYQVITAGGGELRLIDLRDADDPEASARWLAAAEVDTPFSLSAGPLFRVALLRLADEDHVLLCTAHHAVFDGWSLVVLTEELTAAYRAYSRGSSPPPEKPPVQYADYALRQHAQIGDREMAEQLEYWQRHLADAPITLELPPDRRRPAVPSAAAGEFTFPIADEVAGGVRALCAESGVTPFMVTLAAYGLLLSKLAGVSDLLVGSPVYGRLEPELRGAVGFFANTLPFRIDLTGDPTFTELVERVRDTALEAYARQAVPFDRIVEDLAPARDLSRNPVVQILFGLLSTGTGVERGELDLPDLAVEEFRSGTVTTRFDVELHVFETPDGGMLGRVIFARDLFEQATMEHFAHQYAALVASAVAAPRTRISELVPITDAERALLNDWGTGPTVPAPAARTVSEHVERQVEAYPDRVAVVSGGEQLTYRQLNAEANRLAWYLCESGVGPEAVVGVCLPRGTRALITVLAIIKSGGAYVPLDPSDPPSRLRFLVHDSRASLVLTDPETADLVTGGPVGAGAGVGAAAEPDGGVATAVLCLDEALWQRIAERPADNPPRRADVDNLLYVVYTSGSTGRPKGIMMTHRSKLNMMNWIVRCYRGQPRVLQFYSMSPDTYLLEVMLAWWTGGTLVVVPEEVRRDIPALGRLIEAHRVTATVLPTVVVEHLARHADQHPEQFVSLRDVATTGDRQRIGPSVRQMFAALPEAVLDNHYGQTEANVVTLNRLTHPTDDWPDQAPMGRPIDNLRVYVLDTAMRPVPVGAYGEVYVGGAGIARGYLGRPDLTAAAFVPDPFGNGTGERLYRTGDRARWRPDGILEFAGRIDFQVKIHGYRIEPGEIESCLAALPTVGEAAVVCDTSVPEAPRLIGYVTPRPGRELTPEAVRGALRADLPDYMLPGLILVLDEFPRTASGKIDRKRLPLPDLDPVDGYVAPATGTEKAVADIWGEVLDIARIGRRDNFFGLGGHSLMVTRVVYRLRETLGVDLPLRSLFEAATVAELAHEIDTVLADADREPQSTPNAAVGVS
;
A
#
# COMPACT_ATOMS: atom_id res chain seq x y z
N MET A 1 -13.69 -28.71 48.00
CA MET A 1 -13.07 -29.62 49.01
C MET A 1 -11.58 -29.32 49.04
N THR A 2 -11.11 -28.68 50.11
CA THR A 2 -9.68 -28.48 50.37
C THR A 2 -9.08 -29.79 50.89
N ASP A 3 -8.15 -30.37 50.15
CA ASP A 3 -7.40 -31.56 50.57
C ASP A 3 -6.47 -31.19 51.76
N PRO A 4 -6.55 -31.87 52.93
CA PRO A 4 -5.73 -31.57 54.11
C PRO A 4 -4.25 -31.94 53.98
N THR A 5 -3.77 -32.45 52.83
CA THR A 5 -2.38 -32.91 52.64
C THR A 5 -1.59 -32.08 51.62
N ARG A 6 -1.40 -30.78 51.90
CA ARG A 6 -0.61 -29.88 51.02
C ARG A 6 0.89 -29.93 51.37
N THR A 7 1.69 -30.67 50.59
CA THR A 7 3.15 -30.61 50.61
C THR A 7 3.71 -29.54 49.67
N GLU A 8 4.79 -28.87 50.08
CA GLU A 8 5.58 -27.96 49.25
C GLU A 8 6.22 -28.74 48.08
N HIS A 9 6.28 -28.15 46.88
CA HIS A 9 6.64 -28.77 45.58
C HIS A 9 5.54 -29.54 44.83
N ARG A 10 4.32 -28.98 44.72
CA ARG A 10 3.30 -29.48 43.79
C ARG A 10 3.57 -28.98 42.36
N ARG A 11 3.55 -29.90 41.39
CA ARG A 11 3.39 -29.60 39.96
C ARG A 11 1.90 -29.55 39.63
N ALA A 12 1.43 -28.44 39.05
CA ALA A 12 0.06 -28.29 38.58
C ALA A 12 0.06 -27.94 37.07
N PRO A 13 -0.96 -28.34 36.29
CA PRO A 13 -1.05 -27.92 34.90
C PRO A 13 -1.22 -26.40 34.80
N LEU A 14 -0.78 -25.82 33.69
CA LEU A 14 -1.06 -24.41 33.37
C LEU A 14 -2.55 -24.26 33.03
N SER A 15 -3.14 -23.11 33.35
CA SER A 15 -4.39 -22.69 32.71
C SER A 15 -4.17 -22.50 31.20
N TYR A 16 -5.23 -22.48 30.39
CA TYR A 16 -5.08 -22.24 28.93
C TYR A 16 -4.40 -20.90 28.65
N ALA A 17 -4.79 -19.87 29.38
CA ALA A 17 -4.22 -18.54 29.29
C ALA A 17 -2.71 -18.54 29.61
N GLN A 18 -2.29 -19.24 30.68
CA GLN A 18 -0.87 -19.41 30.98
C GLN A 18 -0.13 -20.21 29.90
N ARG A 19 -0.75 -21.28 29.37
CA ARG A 19 -0.13 -22.12 28.33
C ARG A 19 0.14 -21.32 27.06
N ARG A 20 -0.78 -20.43 26.64
CA ARG A 20 -0.51 -19.49 25.54
C ARG A 20 0.65 -18.57 25.83
N LEU A 21 0.70 -17.95 27.02
CA LEU A 21 1.80 -17.04 27.36
C LEU A 21 3.15 -17.76 27.40
N TRP A 22 3.18 -19.00 27.89
CA TRP A 22 4.36 -19.86 27.80
C TRP A 22 4.76 -20.16 26.35
N PHE A 23 3.80 -20.47 25.47
CA PHE A 23 4.08 -20.69 24.05
C PHE A 23 4.65 -19.44 23.38
N ILE A 24 4.09 -18.26 23.66
CA ILE A 24 4.57 -16.98 23.12
C ILE A 24 5.98 -16.66 23.63
N ASP A 25 6.28 -16.89 24.91
CA ASP A 25 7.62 -16.75 25.48
C ASP A 25 8.65 -17.68 24.80
N ARG A 26 8.24 -18.90 24.44
CA ARG A 26 9.10 -19.84 23.67
C ARG A 26 9.33 -19.38 22.24
N LEU A 27 8.31 -18.79 21.61
CA LEU A 27 8.36 -18.33 20.23
C LEU A 27 9.16 -17.03 20.07
N LEU A 28 9.03 -16.12 21.04
CA LEU A 28 9.65 -14.79 21.05
C LEU A 28 10.29 -14.52 22.43
N PRO A 29 11.43 -15.15 22.75
CA PRO A 29 12.05 -15.03 24.07
C PRO A 29 12.52 -13.60 24.35
N GLY A 30 12.43 -13.18 25.62
CA GLY A 30 12.93 -11.87 26.07
C GLY A 30 11.99 -10.69 25.81
N ARG A 31 10.74 -10.94 25.39
CA ARG A 31 9.71 -9.93 25.20
C ARG A 31 9.18 -9.40 26.54
N THR A 32 8.91 -8.09 26.58
CA THR A 32 8.38 -7.40 27.77
C THR A 32 6.92 -6.97 27.63
N ALA A 33 6.29 -7.28 26.48
CA ALA A 33 4.90 -6.92 26.18
C ALA A 33 3.84 -7.53 27.14
N TYR A 34 4.25 -8.45 28.01
CA TYR A 34 3.42 -9.08 29.03
C TYR A 34 3.86 -8.71 30.46
N ASN A 35 4.71 -7.70 30.60
CA ASN A 35 5.01 -7.09 31.89
C ASN A 35 3.86 -6.14 32.26
N ILE A 36 3.38 -6.24 33.50
CA ILE A 36 2.36 -5.37 34.09
C ILE A 36 3.05 -4.52 35.15
N PRO A 37 3.55 -3.32 34.79
CA PRO A 37 4.13 -2.39 35.75
C PRO A 37 3.06 -1.56 36.44
N PHE A 38 3.26 -1.28 37.73
CA PHE A 38 2.46 -0.33 38.51
C PHE A 38 3.32 0.24 39.63
N GLY A 39 3.06 1.48 40.03
CA GLY A 39 3.89 2.14 41.04
C GLY A 39 3.16 3.22 41.80
N TYR A 40 3.70 3.56 42.97
CA TYR A 40 3.14 4.55 43.87
C TYR A 40 4.24 5.44 44.43
N ARG A 41 4.04 6.75 44.40
CA ARG A 41 4.87 7.69 45.16
C ARG A 41 4.27 7.88 46.53
N ILE A 42 5.12 7.78 47.55
CA ILE A 42 4.75 7.74 48.95
C ILE A 42 5.53 8.86 49.66
N ARG A 43 4.79 9.86 50.14
CA ARG A 43 5.35 11.00 50.89
C ARG A 43 4.97 10.94 52.36
N GLY A 44 5.96 11.16 53.22
CA GLY A 44 5.88 11.08 54.67
C GLY A 44 6.81 10.03 55.27
N ARG A 45 6.71 9.83 56.59
CA ARG A 45 7.62 8.96 57.35
C ARG A 45 7.23 7.48 57.24
N LEU A 46 7.71 6.83 56.18
CA LEU A 46 7.40 5.43 55.86
C LEU A 46 8.06 4.43 56.84
N ASP A 47 7.27 3.52 57.42
CA ASP A 47 7.77 2.34 58.13
C ASP A 47 8.18 1.27 57.12
N ARG A 48 9.45 1.29 56.72
CA ARG A 48 10.01 0.38 55.71
C ARG A 48 9.96 -1.09 56.14
N ASP A 49 10.09 -1.37 57.43
CA ASP A 49 10.06 -2.74 57.95
C ASP A 49 8.62 -3.29 57.93
N ALA A 50 7.63 -2.45 58.25
CA ALA A 50 6.22 -2.79 58.06
C ALA A 50 5.88 -3.03 56.58
N LEU A 51 6.38 -2.19 55.67
CA LEU A 51 6.16 -2.37 54.22
C LEU A 51 6.81 -3.66 53.71
N GLY A 52 8.07 -3.94 54.07
CA GLY A 52 8.75 -5.18 53.69
C GLY A 52 8.02 -6.43 54.19
N ARG A 53 7.51 -6.40 55.43
CA ARG A 53 6.67 -7.49 55.98
C ARG A 53 5.32 -7.60 55.28
N ALA A 54 4.71 -6.49 54.89
CA ALA A 54 3.43 -6.46 54.17
C ALA A 54 3.57 -7.08 52.76
N VAL A 55 4.59 -6.69 52.00
CA VAL A 55 4.90 -7.28 50.68
C VAL A 55 5.12 -8.78 50.82
N LYS A 56 5.95 -9.20 51.79
CA LYS A 56 6.19 -10.62 52.05
C LYS A 56 4.92 -11.38 52.40
N HIS A 57 4.05 -10.79 53.23
CA HIS A 57 2.78 -11.41 53.61
C HIS A 57 1.89 -11.68 52.39
N VAL A 58 1.72 -10.71 51.49
CA VAL A 58 0.89 -10.86 50.27
C VAL A 58 1.47 -11.93 49.34
N VAL A 59 2.80 -11.97 49.16
CA VAL A 59 3.45 -12.99 48.32
C VAL A 59 3.35 -14.40 48.93
N ASP A 60 3.47 -14.53 50.26
CA ASP A 60 3.31 -15.82 50.94
C ASP A 60 1.82 -16.30 50.91
N ARG A 61 0.88 -15.36 50.90
CA ARG A 61 -0.57 -15.60 50.85
C ARG A 61 -1.06 -16.11 49.50
N HIS A 62 -0.50 -15.62 48.39
CA HIS A 62 -0.89 -15.99 47.03
C HIS A 62 0.17 -16.85 46.34
N GLU A 63 -0.14 -18.13 46.12
CA GLU A 63 0.83 -19.11 45.61
C GLU A 63 1.33 -18.77 44.20
N VAL A 64 0.50 -18.10 43.39
CA VAL A 64 0.82 -17.73 42.01
C VAL A 64 1.98 -16.72 41.92
N LEU A 65 2.14 -15.83 42.89
CA LEU A 65 3.21 -14.81 42.91
C LEU A 65 4.61 -15.41 43.13
N ARG A 66 4.65 -16.64 43.64
CA ARG A 66 5.86 -17.45 43.87
C ARG A 66 5.87 -18.71 42.99
N THR A 67 5.22 -18.63 41.83
CA THR A 67 5.16 -19.72 40.84
C THR A 67 6.10 -19.43 39.67
N ARG A 68 6.82 -20.46 39.22
CA ARG A 68 7.54 -20.50 37.95
C ARG A 68 6.94 -21.57 37.04
N ILE A 69 7.23 -21.50 35.74
CA ILE A 69 6.76 -22.45 34.72
C ILE A 69 7.91 -23.34 34.27
N GLU A 70 7.88 -24.61 34.64
CA GLU A 70 8.90 -25.60 34.30
C GLU A 70 8.40 -26.55 33.21
N THR A 71 9.23 -26.86 32.23
CA THR A 71 8.90 -27.85 31.19
C THR A 71 9.43 -29.22 31.59
N VAL A 72 8.55 -30.22 31.61
CA VAL A 72 8.85 -31.62 31.96
C VAL A 72 8.35 -32.49 30.82
N ASP A 73 9.22 -33.27 30.20
CA ASP A 73 8.89 -34.16 29.05
C ASP A 73 8.17 -33.44 27.90
N GLY A 74 8.50 -32.15 27.67
CA GLY A 74 7.90 -31.31 26.64
C GLY A 74 6.63 -30.58 27.05
N GLU A 75 6.04 -30.89 28.21
CA GLU A 75 4.83 -30.26 28.72
C GLU A 75 5.13 -29.20 29.82
N PRO A 76 4.46 -28.05 29.82
CA PRO A 76 4.66 -27.02 30.84
C PRO A 76 3.85 -27.34 32.12
N TYR A 77 4.45 -27.06 33.28
CA TYR A 77 3.83 -27.16 34.60
C TYR A 77 4.11 -25.93 35.47
N GLN A 78 3.13 -25.55 36.28
CA GLN A 78 3.29 -24.59 37.36
C GLN A 78 4.05 -25.26 38.51
N VAL A 79 5.15 -24.66 38.93
CA VAL A 79 5.95 -25.08 40.09
C VAL A 79 5.94 -23.98 41.13
N ILE A 80 5.29 -24.26 42.26
CA ILE A 80 5.16 -23.33 43.38
C ILE A 80 6.41 -23.45 44.27
N THR A 81 7.15 -22.36 44.47
CA THR A 81 8.40 -22.34 45.24
C THR A 81 8.21 -21.76 46.64
N ALA A 82 9.05 -22.16 47.60
CA ALA A 82 9.17 -21.48 48.88
C ALA A 82 9.97 -20.17 48.71
N GLY A 83 9.59 -19.11 49.41
CA GLY A 83 10.23 -17.79 49.32
C GLY A 83 9.68 -16.89 48.20
N GLY A 84 10.15 -15.64 48.18
CA GLY A 84 9.66 -14.57 47.30
C GLY A 84 9.34 -13.28 48.08
N GLY A 85 8.97 -12.21 47.37
CA GLY A 85 8.51 -10.96 47.98
C GLY A 85 9.59 -10.13 48.68
N GLU A 86 10.84 -10.23 48.22
CA GLU A 86 11.91 -9.38 48.72
C GLU A 86 11.72 -7.93 48.24
N LEU A 87 11.64 -7.00 49.20
CA LEU A 87 11.56 -5.57 48.91
C LEU A 87 12.98 -5.04 48.66
N ARG A 88 13.35 -4.88 47.39
CA ARG A 88 14.66 -4.30 47.03
C ARG A 88 14.68 -2.81 47.37
N LEU A 89 15.63 -2.36 48.19
CA LEU A 89 15.82 -0.93 48.49
C LEU A 89 16.89 -0.34 47.56
N ILE A 90 16.54 0.75 46.88
CA ILE A 90 17.48 1.53 46.06
C ILE A 90 17.50 2.96 46.63
N ASP A 91 18.65 3.39 47.15
CA ASP A 91 18.81 4.73 47.72
C ASP A 91 19.28 5.68 46.62
N LEU A 92 18.45 6.68 46.29
CA LEU A 92 18.70 7.67 45.25
C LEU A 92 18.99 9.06 45.84
N ARG A 93 19.14 9.18 47.16
CA ARG A 93 19.34 10.48 47.83
C ARG A 93 20.61 11.21 47.38
N ASP A 94 21.63 10.46 46.96
CA ASP A 94 22.91 10.98 46.48
C ASP A 94 22.98 11.05 44.94
N ALA A 95 21.88 10.80 44.22
CA ALA A 95 21.83 10.95 42.76
C ALA A 95 21.79 12.44 42.37
N ASP A 96 22.42 12.81 41.25
CA ASP A 96 22.41 14.18 40.73
C ASP A 96 20.97 14.70 40.50
N ASP A 97 20.09 13.81 40.00
CA ASP A 97 18.65 14.03 39.89
C ASP A 97 17.89 12.76 40.34
N PRO A 98 17.46 12.69 41.61
CA PRO A 98 16.74 11.53 42.15
C PRO A 98 15.42 11.26 41.42
N GLU A 99 14.75 12.31 40.94
CA GLU A 99 13.46 12.21 40.25
C GLU A 99 13.63 11.59 38.86
N ALA A 100 14.57 12.10 38.06
CA ALA A 100 14.90 11.52 36.75
C ALA A 100 15.41 10.08 36.89
N SER A 101 16.24 9.81 37.89
CA SER A 101 16.74 8.47 38.20
C SER A 101 15.61 7.50 38.55
N ALA A 102 14.60 7.95 39.31
CA ALA A 102 13.44 7.14 39.65
C ALA A 102 12.59 6.78 38.42
N ARG A 103 12.36 7.75 37.51
CA ARG A 103 11.64 7.49 36.25
C ARG A 103 12.41 6.55 35.33
N TRP A 104 13.73 6.73 35.22
CA TRP A 104 14.57 5.84 34.44
C TRP A 104 14.55 4.41 34.97
N LEU A 105 14.67 4.22 36.29
CA LEU A 105 14.56 2.90 36.93
C LEU A 105 13.18 2.28 36.74
N ALA A 106 12.11 3.08 36.81
CA ALA A 106 10.76 2.61 36.54
C ALA A 106 10.62 2.12 35.10
N ALA A 107 11.14 2.85 34.11
CA ALA A 107 11.16 2.43 32.71
C ALA A 107 12.02 1.16 32.50
N ALA A 108 13.20 1.11 33.10
CA ALA A 108 14.09 -0.06 33.03
C ALA A 108 13.43 -1.32 33.62
N GLU A 109 12.62 -1.19 34.68
CA GLU A 109 11.88 -2.31 35.25
C GLU A 109 10.83 -2.86 34.26
N VAL A 110 10.15 -1.97 33.50
CA VAL A 110 9.23 -2.37 32.40
C VAL A 110 9.98 -3.15 31.33
N ASP A 111 11.16 -2.68 30.94
CA ASP A 111 11.96 -3.25 29.84
C ASP A 111 12.83 -4.44 30.25
N THR A 112 12.84 -4.80 31.54
CA THR A 112 13.55 -6.01 31.99
C THR A 112 12.65 -7.24 31.81
N PRO A 113 13.05 -8.23 30.97
CA PRO A 113 12.23 -9.41 30.73
C PRO A 113 12.19 -10.34 31.93
N PHE A 114 11.05 -11.02 32.12
CA PHE A 114 10.96 -12.15 33.04
C PHE A 114 11.42 -13.44 32.36
N SER A 115 12.04 -14.33 33.14
CA SER A 115 12.20 -15.72 32.74
C SER A 115 11.11 -16.57 33.40
N LEU A 116 10.16 -17.06 32.59
CA LEU A 116 9.07 -17.91 33.08
C LEU A 116 9.57 -19.15 33.82
N SER A 117 10.71 -19.71 33.40
CA SER A 117 11.30 -20.90 34.01
C SER A 117 12.14 -20.65 35.26
N ALA A 118 12.74 -19.46 35.41
CA ALA A 118 13.54 -19.16 36.60
C ALA A 118 12.69 -18.60 37.74
N GLY A 119 11.74 -17.71 37.43
CA GLY A 119 11.04 -16.90 38.43
C GLY A 119 11.99 -16.00 39.25
N PRO A 120 11.49 -15.24 40.24
CA PRO A 120 10.07 -14.98 40.52
C PRO A 120 9.42 -14.14 39.41
N LEU A 121 8.10 -14.31 39.21
CA LEU A 121 7.32 -13.60 38.18
C LEU A 121 6.63 -12.32 38.71
N PHE A 122 7.09 -11.86 39.88
CA PHE A 122 6.69 -10.63 40.52
C PHE A 122 7.92 -10.00 41.20
N ARG A 123 8.16 -8.73 40.91
CA ARG A 123 9.29 -7.93 41.43
C ARG A 123 8.77 -6.69 42.12
N VAL A 124 9.41 -6.32 43.24
CA VAL A 124 9.09 -5.12 44.01
C VAL A 124 10.38 -4.40 44.37
N ALA A 125 10.39 -3.08 44.23
CA ALA A 125 11.49 -2.22 44.65
C ALA A 125 10.96 -0.94 45.32
N LEU A 126 11.62 -0.50 46.39
CA LEU A 126 11.41 0.79 47.01
C LEU A 126 12.59 1.70 46.65
N LEU A 127 12.31 2.75 45.89
CA LEU A 127 13.25 3.82 45.61
C LEU A 127 13.12 4.88 46.69
N ARG A 128 14.24 5.27 47.31
CA ARG A 128 14.27 6.33 48.31
C ARG A 128 14.86 7.59 47.69
N LEU A 129 14.02 8.60 47.45
CA LEU A 129 14.44 9.86 46.85
C LEU A 129 14.86 10.87 47.93
N ALA A 130 14.20 10.84 49.08
CA ALA A 130 14.53 11.62 50.27
C ALA A 130 14.19 10.83 51.56
N ASP A 131 14.35 11.44 52.73
CA ASP A 131 13.97 10.80 54.00
C ASP A 131 12.45 10.57 54.14
N GLU A 132 11.64 11.41 53.49
CA GLU A 132 10.17 11.35 53.49
C GLU A 132 9.58 11.27 52.07
N ASP A 133 10.37 10.88 51.07
CA ASP A 133 9.91 10.76 49.68
C ASP A 133 10.42 9.47 49.04
N HIS A 134 9.49 8.61 48.65
CA HIS A 134 9.76 7.26 48.18
C HIS A 134 8.91 6.92 46.96
N VAL A 135 9.39 6.01 46.13
CA VAL A 135 8.63 5.41 45.03
C VAL A 135 8.64 3.89 45.19
N LEU A 136 7.47 3.28 45.34
CA LEU A 136 7.27 1.84 45.30
C LEU A 136 7.01 1.42 43.85
N LEU A 137 7.91 0.62 43.29
CA LEU A 137 7.76 0.00 41.97
C LEU A 137 7.39 -1.47 42.11
N CYS A 138 6.34 -1.89 41.43
CA CYS A 138 5.90 -3.27 41.34
C CYS A 138 5.80 -3.67 39.87
N THR A 139 6.22 -4.88 39.52
CA THR A 139 6.06 -5.40 38.17
C THR A 139 5.78 -6.89 38.22
N ALA A 140 4.71 -7.32 37.58
CA ALA A 140 4.33 -8.74 37.47
C ALA A 140 4.34 -9.18 36.01
N HIS A 141 4.59 -10.47 35.75
CA HIS A 141 4.31 -11.04 34.44
C HIS A 141 2.82 -11.40 34.33
N HIS A 142 2.20 -11.16 33.18
CA HIS A 142 0.77 -11.41 32.94
C HIS A 142 0.37 -12.90 33.13
N ALA A 143 1.33 -13.82 33.14
CA ALA A 143 1.10 -15.24 33.43
C ALA A 143 0.70 -15.53 34.89
N VAL A 144 0.94 -14.59 35.81
CA VAL A 144 0.62 -14.74 37.24
C VAL A 144 -0.26 -13.61 37.77
N PHE A 145 -0.66 -12.67 36.90
CA PHE A 145 -1.29 -11.42 37.30
C PHE A 145 -2.20 -10.86 36.21
N ASP A 146 -3.26 -10.17 36.59
CA ASP A 146 -4.18 -9.45 35.69
C ASP A 146 -4.67 -8.14 36.33
N GLY A 147 -5.49 -7.37 35.62
CA GLY A 147 -5.96 -6.06 36.11
C GLY A 147 -6.71 -6.14 37.44
N TRP A 148 -7.56 -7.15 37.65
CA TRP A 148 -8.27 -7.32 38.92
C TRP A 148 -7.36 -7.77 40.06
N SER A 149 -6.27 -8.49 39.74
CA SER A 149 -5.25 -8.84 40.74
C SER A 149 -4.60 -7.62 41.38
N LEU A 150 -4.56 -6.48 40.67
CA LEU A 150 -4.08 -5.22 41.23
C LEU A 150 -4.94 -4.75 42.40
N VAL A 151 -6.27 -4.78 42.23
CA VAL A 151 -7.25 -4.41 43.27
C VAL A 151 -7.04 -5.24 44.53
N VAL A 152 -7.00 -6.57 44.37
CA VAL A 152 -6.79 -7.52 45.48
C VAL A 152 -5.44 -7.25 46.16
N LEU A 153 -4.38 -7.07 45.37
CA LEU A 153 -3.03 -6.85 45.90
C LEU A 153 -2.93 -5.55 46.68
N THR A 154 -3.53 -4.46 46.22
CA THR A 154 -3.49 -3.16 46.90
C THR A 154 -4.30 -3.16 48.19
N GLU A 155 -5.50 -3.76 48.19
CA GLU A 155 -6.33 -3.90 49.38
C GLU A 155 -5.60 -4.70 50.48
N GLU A 156 -5.00 -5.83 50.10
CA GLU A 156 -4.28 -6.68 51.04
C GLU A 156 -2.96 -6.05 51.49
N LEU A 157 -2.23 -5.34 50.62
CA LEU A 157 -1.01 -4.64 50.98
C LEU A 157 -1.30 -3.51 51.99
N THR A 158 -2.38 -2.75 51.77
CA THR A 158 -2.90 -1.74 52.71
C THR A 158 -3.24 -2.36 54.06
N ALA A 159 -4.00 -3.45 54.07
CA ALA A 159 -4.41 -4.13 55.30
C ALA A 159 -3.20 -4.69 56.08
N ALA A 160 -2.24 -5.30 55.38
CA ALA A 160 -1.03 -5.85 55.98
C ALA A 160 -0.12 -4.75 56.53
N TYR A 161 0.09 -3.66 55.80
CA TYR A 161 0.89 -2.52 56.27
C TYR A 161 0.28 -1.88 57.52
N ARG A 162 -1.05 -1.70 57.54
CA ARG A 162 -1.80 -1.19 58.71
C ARG A 162 -1.59 -2.05 59.96
N ALA A 163 -1.60 -3.37 59.81
CA ALA A 163 -1.37 -4.28 60.91
C ALA A 163 0.09 -4.20 61.42
N TYR A 164 1.06 -4.33 60.51
CA TYR A 164 2.47 -4.36 60.88
C TYR A 164 2.99 -3.03 61.44
N SER A 165 2.52 -1.89 60.94
CA SER A 165 2.87 -0.56 61.47
C SER A 165 2.32 -0.32 62.89
N ARG A 166 1.27 -1.05 63.28
CA ARG A 166 0.71 -1.03 64.65
C ARG A 166 1.25 -2.16 65.55
N GLY A 167 2.24 -2.93 65.07
CA GLY A 167 2.80 -4.05 65.80
C GLY A 167 1.90 -5.28 65.90
N SER A 168 0.84 -5.37 65.09
CA SER A 168 0.01 -6.57 64.97
C SER A 168 0.34 -7.35 63.69
N SER A 169 -0.35 -8.46 63.43
CA SER A 169 -0.21 -9.25 62.19
C SER A 169 -1.57 -9.45 61.54
N PRO A 170 -1.66 -9.40 60.20
CA PRO A 170 -2.89 -9.68 59.47
C PRO A 170 -3.31 -11.16 59.60
N PRO A 171 -4.59 -11.51 59.33
CA PRO A 171 -5.07 -12.88 59.43
C PRO A 171 -4.30 -13.86 58.53
N PRO A 172 -4.01 -15.09 58.98
CA PRO A 172 -3.24 -16.06 58.20
C PRO A 172 -4.05 -16.81 57.13
N GLU A 173 -5.38 -16.63 57.07
CA GLU A 173 -6.28 -17.44 56.24
C GLU A 173 -6.10 -17.17 54.75
N LYS A 174 -5.46 -18.09 54.02
CA LYS A 174 -5.32 -18.04 52.56
C LYS A 174 -6.70 -18.02 51.87
N PRO A 175 -6.80 -17.46 50.64
CA PRO A 175 -8.00 -17.58 49.82
C PRO A 175 -8.48 -19.03 49.70
N PRO A 176 -9.80 -19.28 49.65
CA PRO A 176 -10.37 -20.63 49.59
C PRO A 176 -9.95 -21.39 48.34
N VAL A 177 -9.65 -20.66 47.25
CA VAL A 177 -9.17 -21.19 45.97
C VAL A 177 -7.86 -20.49 45.61
N GLN A 178 -6.84 -21.28 45.29
CA GLN A 178 -5.57 -20.79 44.72
C GLN A 178 -5.60 -20.93 43.19
N TYR A 179 -4.74 -20.19 42.49
CA TYR A 179 -4.73 -20.20 41.02
C TYR A 179 -4.46 -21.60 40.42
N ALA A 180 -3.61 -22.40 41.07
CA ALA A 180 -3.37 -23.80 40.67
C ALA A 180 -4.63 -24.67 40.80
N ASP A 181 -5.48 -24.42 41.80
CA ASP A 181 -6.76 -25.12 41.97
C ASP A 181 -7.74 -24.72 40.85
N TYR A 182 -7.76 -23.44 40.45
CA TYR A 182 -8.51 -22.97 39.29
C TYR A 182 -8.07 -23.64 38.00
N ALA A 183 -6.76 -23.71 37.72
CA ALA A 183 -6.23 -24.38 36.53
C ALA A 183 -6.66 -25.86 36.46
N LEU A 184 -6.60 -26.59 37.58
CA LEU A 184 -7.07 -27.98 37.65
C LEU A 184 -8.56 -28.11 37.34
N ARG A 185 -9.40 -27.23 37.89
CA ARG A 185 -10.85 -27.21 37.62
C ARG A 185 -11.14 -26.92 36.14
N GLN A 186 -10.43 -25.97 35.55
CA GLN A 186 -10.56 -25.60 34.15
C GLN A 186 -10.29 -26.80 33.21
N HIS A 187 -9.25 -27.59 33.48
CA HIS A 187 -8.97 -28.81 32.70
C HIS A 187 -10.02 -29.91 32.89
N ALA A 188 -10.59 -30.04 34.09
CA ALA A 188 -11.64 -31.03 34.36
C ALA A 188 -12.97 -30.72 33.66
N GLN A 189 -13.30 -29.44 33.45
CA GLN A 189 -14.55 -28.99 32.82
C GLN A 189 -14.57 -29.14 31.30
N ILE A 190 -13.45 -29.41 30.65
CA ILE A 190 -13.36 -29.44 29.18
C ILE A 190 -13.88 -30.73 28.54
N GLY A 191 -14.03 -31.79 29.33
CA GLY A 191 -14.78 -32.97 28.93
C GLY A 191 -16.30 -32.85 29.14
N ASP A 192 -16.77 -31.73 29.69
CA ASP A 192 -18.18 -31.52 29.97
C ASP A 192 -18.95 -31.12 28.71
N ARG A 193 -20.17 -31.64 28.60
CA ARG A 193 -21.09 -31.37 27.50
C ARG A 193 -21.39 -29.88 27.37
N GLU A 194 -21.52 -29.18 28.49
CA GLU A 194 -21.80 -27.74 28.50
C GLU A 194 -20.66 -26.95 27.82
N MET A 195 -19.39 -27.24 28.14
CA MET A 195 -18.25 -26.56 27.53
C MET A 195 -18.15 -26.84 26.02
N ALA A 196 -18.45 -28.07 25.59
CA ALA A 196 -18.48 -28.43 24.18
C ALA A 196 -19.57 -27.66 23.39
N GLU A 197 -20.77 -27.53 23.96
CA GLU A 197 -21.87 -26.76 23.35
C GLU A 197 -21.53 -25.25 23.24
N GLN A 198 -20.84 -24.69 24.25
CA GLN A 198 -20.37 -23.30 24.20
C GLN A 198 -19.26 -23.09 23.15
N LEU A 199 -18.34 -24.04 23.01
CA LEU A 199 -17.28 -23.98 22.00
C LEU A 199 -17.84 -24.10 20.57
N GLU A 200 -18.81 -24.99 20.36
CA GLU A 200 -19.49 -25.17 19.06
C GLU A 200 -20.21 -23.88 18.63
N TYR A 201 -20.77 -23.12 19.58
CA TYR A 201 -21.31 -21.79 19.29
C TYR A 201 -20.25 -20.86 18.72
N TRP A 202 -19.07 -20.75 19.35
CA TRP A 202 -18.00 -19.86 18.89
C TRP A 202 -17.49 -20.27 17.51
N GLN A 203 -17.33 -21.58 17.27
CA GLN A 203 -16.99 -22.12 15.96
C GLN A 203 -18.00 -21.69 14.90
N ARG A 204 -19.30 -21.89 15.13
CA ARG A 204 -20.36 -21.50 14.19
C ARG A 204 -20.45 -19.99 14.00
N HIS A 205 -20.33 -19.21 15.07
CA HIS A 205 -20.47 -17.76 15.04
C HIS A 205 -19.31 -17.06 14.31
N LEU A 206 -18.11 -17.65 14.35
CA LEU A 206 -16.88 -17.07 13.79
C LEU A 206 -16.38 -17.77 12.52
N ALA A 207 -17.02 -18.85 12.05
CA ALA A 207 -16.57 -19.63 10.89
C ALA A 207 -16.30 -18.78 9.63
N ASP A 208 -17.17 -17.81 9.34
CA ASP A 208 -17.06 -16.91 8.19
C ASP A 208 -16.67 -15.48 8.59
N ALA A 209 -16.25 -15.27 9.84
CA ALA A 209 -15.90 -13.93 10.30
C ALA A 209 -14.56 -13.49 9.69
N PRO A 210 -14.42 -12.20 9.34
CA PRO A 210 -13.12 -11.66 8.94
C PRO A 210 -12.22 -11.60 10.18
N ILE A 211 -11.31 -12.57 10.28
CA ILE A 211 -10.36 -12.72 11.40
C ILE A 211 -9.27 -11.63 11.46
N THR A 212 -9.26 -10.75 10.46
CA THR A 212 -8.30 -9.64 10.33
C THR A 212 -9.04 -8.34 10.03
N LEU A 213 -8.89 -7.37 10.93
CA LEU A 213 -9.29 -5.99 10.72
C LEU A 213 -8.04 -5.13 10.50
N GLU A 214 -7.93 -4.50 9.33
CA GLU A 214 -6.83 -3.58 9.02
C GLU A 214 -7.35 -2.15 8.98
N LEU A 215 -6.95 -1.37 9.98
CA LEU A 215 -7.10 0.08 9.93
C LEU A 215 -6.01 0.69 9.05
N PRO A 216 -6.27 1.83 8.40
CA PRO A 216 -5.28 2.56 7.61
C PRO A 216 -4.06 2.97 8.47
N PRO A 217 -2.89 2.32 8.36
CA PRO A 217 -1.76 2.63 9.23
C PRO A 217 -0.97 3.82 8.65
N ASP A 218 -0.29 4.59 9.48
CA ASP A 218 0.64 5.65 9.04
C ASP A 218 2.00 5.09 8.62
N ARG A 219 2.34 3.92 9.14
CA ARG A 219 3.61 3.22 8.88
C ARG A 219 3.35 1.80 8.39
N ARG A 220 4.33 1.24 7.67
CA ARG A 220 4.27 -0.17 7.28
C ARG A 220 4.31 -1.06 8.52
N ARG A 221 3.40 -2.03 8.58
CA ARG A 221 3.38 -3.04 9.63
C ARG A 221 4.71 -3.81 9.65
N PRO A 222 5.42 -3.89 10.78
CA PRO A 222 6.61 -4.72 10.90
C PRO A 222 6.24 -6.20 10.94
N ALA A 223 7.15 -7.08 10.53
CA ALA A 223 6.95 -8.53 10.60
C ALA A 223 6.72 -9.03 12.04
N VAL A 224 7.28 -8.34 13.03
CA VAL A 224 7.03 -8.59 14.45
C VAL A 224 6.91 -7.25 15.18
N PRO A 225 5.83 -6.99 15.95
CA PRO A 225 5.63 -5.70 16.63
C PRO A 225 6.67 -5.48 17.73
N SER A 226 7.02 -4.23 18.01
CA SER A 226 7.86 -3.82 19.15
C SER A 226 7.10 -3.81 20.48
N ALA A 227 5.77 -3.79 20.42
CA ALA A 227 4.84 -3.51 21.53
C ALA A 227 4.89 -2.08 22.09
N ALA A 228 5.70 -1.19 21.50
CA ALA A 228 5.76 0.21 21.89
C ALA A 228 4.42 0.90 21.62
N ALA A 229 3.84 1.54 22.64
CA ALA A 229 2.53 2.18 22.52
C ALA A 229 2.59 3.69 22.75
N GLY A 230 1.66 4.40 22.10
CA GLY A 230 1.25 5.74 22.50
C GLY A 230 -0.04 5.65 23.31
N GLU A 231 -0.28 6.66 24.15
CA GLU A 231 -1.48 6.75 24.98
C GLU A 231 -1.92 8.21 25.11
N PHE A 232 -3.23 8.44 25.04
CA PHE A 232 -3.83 9.72 25.42
C PHE A 232 -5.27 9.52 25.89
N THR A 233 -5.85 10.58 26.46
CA THR A 233 -7.26 10.61 26.88
C THR A 233 -7.99 11.77 26.21
N PHE A 234 -9.29 11.62 26.01
CA PHE A 234 -10.15 12.64 25.40
C PHE A 234 -11.53 12.64 26.07
N PRO A 235 -12.13 13.82 26.30
CA PRO A 235 -13.44 13.92 26.93
C PRO A 235 -14.55 13.53 25.94
N ILE A 236 -15.61 12.91 26.47
CA ILE A 236 -16.91 12.78 25.81
C ILE A 236 -17.87 13.66 26.62
N ALA A 237 -18.42 14.69 25.97
CA ALA A 237 -19.20 15.74 26.64
C ALA A 237 -20.39 15.17 27.44
N ASP A 238 -20.74 15.84 28.55
CA ASP A 238 -21.78 15.40 29.48
C ASP A 238 -23.15 15.25 28.80
N GLU A 239 -23.46 16.12 27.83
CA GLU A 239 -24.67 16.03 27.03
C GLU A 239 -24.72 14.73 26.22
N VAL A 240 -23.57 14.30 25.68
CA VAL A 240 -23.43 13.05 24.92
C VAL A 240 -23.56 11.86 25.85
N ALA A 241 -22.90 11.87 27.01
CA ALA A 241 -23.04 10.83 28.04
C ALA A 241 -24.49 10.71 28.54
N GLY A 242 -25.18 11.84 28.71
CA GLY A 242 -26.62 11.91 28.99
C GLY A 242 -27.47 11.27 27.90
N GLY A 243 -27.17 11.56 26.63
CA GLY A 243 -27.81 10.95 25.46
C GLY A 243 -27.61 9.42 25.39
N VAL A 244 -26.41 8.93 25.70
CA VAL A 244 -26.13 7.49 25.82
C VAL A 244 -27.03 6.86 26.88
N ARG A 245 -27.10 7.44 28.08
CA ARG A 245 -27.95 6.92 29.16
C ARG A 245 -29.45 6.94 28.81
N ALA A 246 -29.91 7.98 28.13
CA ALA A 246 -31.29 8.08 27.67
C ALA A 246 -31.62 6.96 26.67
N LEU A 247 -30.75 6.73 25.68
CA LEU A 247 -30.91 5.64 24.72
C LEU A 247 -30.88 4.25 25.39
N CYS A 248 -30.02 4.07 26.39
CA CYS A 248 -29.97 2.86 27.21
C CYS A 248 -31.31 2.59 27.90
N ALA A 249 -31.91 3.62 28.51
CA ALA A 249 -33.20 3.51 29.18
C ALA A 249 -34.36 3.23 28.21
N GLU A 250 -34.34 3.81 27.01
CA GLU A 250 -35.38 3.60 25.99
C GLU A 250 -35.32 2.20 25.37
N SER A 251 -34.11 1.69 25.09
CA SER A 251 -33.89 0.47 24.30
C SER A 251 -33.58 -0.78 25.14
N GLY A 252 -33.47 -0.65 26.46
CA GLY A 252 -33.11 -1.75 27.36
C GLY A 252 -31.71 -2.30 27.11
N VAL A 253 -30.75 -1.41 26.83
CA VAL A 253 -29.34 -1.73 26.51
C VAL A 253 -28.40 -1.07 27.52
N THR A 254 -27.12 -1.45 27.49
CA THR A 254 -26.09 -0.86 28.37
C THR A 254 -25.27 0.21 27.65
N PRO A 255 -24.62 1.13 28.40
CA PRO A 255 -23.69 2.09 27.81
C PRO A 255 -22.59 1.43 26.97
N PHE A 256 -22.13 0.24 27.41
CA PHE A 256 -21.17 -0.58 26.66
C PHE A 256 -21.68 -0.94 25.26
N MET A 257 -22.93 -1.39 25.13
CA MET A 257 -23.50 -1.77 23.82
C MET A 257 -23.63 -0.57 22.88
N VAL A 258 -24.05 0.59 23.39
CA VAL A 258 -24.18 1.83 22.59
C VAL A 258 -22.83 2.32 22.10
N THR A 259 -21.85 2.38 23.00
CA THR A 259 -20.49 2.86 22.69
C THR A 259 -19.73 1.89 21.80
N LEU A 260 -19.89 0.57 22.00
CA LEU A 260 -19.34 -0.46 21.11
C LEU A 260 -19.96 -0.41 19.71
N ALA A 261 -21.26 -0.18 19.59
CA ALA A 261 -21.92 -0.02 18.28
C ALA A 261 -21.38 1.20 17.52
N ALA A 262 -21.20 2.34 18.20
CA ALA A 262 -20.58 3.52 17.61
C ALA A 262 -19.12 3.26 17.21
N TYR A 263 -18.36 2.53 18.02
CA TYR A 263 -16.98 2.18 17.71
C TYR A 263 -16.91 1.25 16.49
N GLY A 264 -17.73 0.20 16.44
CA GLY A 264 -17.85 -0.68 15.28
C GLY A 264 -18.23 0.07 14.00
N LEU A 265 -19.12 1.07 14.10
CA LEU A 265 -19.44 1.93 12.96
C LEU A 265 -18.25 2.77 12.51
N LEU A 266 -17.50 3.39 13.43
CA LEU A 266 -16.28 4.11 13.06
C LEU A 266 -15.25 3.19 12.38
N LEU A 267 -14.97 2.03 12.96
CA LEU A 267 -14.04 1.04 12.42
C LEU A 267 -14.46 0.57 11.02
N SER A 268 -15.76 0.35 10.82
CA SER A 268 -16.36 0.02 9.53
C SER A 268 -16.09 1.09 8.47
N LYS A 269 -16.26 2.38 8.82
CA LYS A 269 -16.00 3.51 7.92
C LYS A 269 -14.51 3.66 7.60
N LEU A 270 -13.63 3.47 8.59
CA LEU A 270 -12.18 3.60 8.41
C LEU A 270 -11.61 2.46 7.54
N ALA A 271 -12.01 1.21 7.83
CA ALA A 271 -11.51 0.03 7.12
C ALA A 271 -12.23 -0.23 5.78
N GLY A 272 -13.46 0.28 5.61
CA GLY A 272 -14.30 0.02 4.45
C GLY A 272 -14.90 -1.38 4.45
N VAL A 273 -15.28 -1.90 5.62
CA VAL A 273 -15.86 -3.24 5.81
C VAL A 273 -17.18 -3.16 6.59
N SER A 274 -18.12 -4.07 6.34
CA SER A 274 -19.43 -4.10 7.03
C SER A 274 -19.57 -5.23 8.05
N ASP A 275 -18.54 -6.05 8.22
CA ASP A 275 -18.48 -7.14 9.19
C ASP A 275 -17.07 -7.15 9.77
N LEU A 276 -16.95 -7.14 11.09
CA LEU A 276 -15.67 -6.99 11.79
C LEU A 276 -15.68 -7.60 13.19
N LEU A 277 -14.50 -7.88 13.71
CA LEU A 277 -14.29 -8.39 15.07
C LEU A 277 -13.64 -7.33 15.97
N VAL A 278 -14.20 -7.13 17.16
CA VAL A 278 -13.62 -6.31 18.23
C VAL A 278 -13.46 -7.17 19.47
N GLY A 279 -12.27 -7.21 20.06
CA GLY A 279 -12.07 -7.92 21.32
C GLY A 279 -12.58 -7.08 22.49
N SER A 280 -13.14 -7.73 23.50
CA SER A 280 -13.44 -7.07 24.78
C SER A 280 -12.95 -7.93 25.95
N PRO A 281 -12.20 -7.35 26.90
CA PRO A 281 -11.75 -8.09 28.08
C PRO A 281 -12.90 -8.32 29.06
N VAL A 282 -12.91 -9.50 29.67
CA VAL A 282 -13.77 -9.84 30.81
C VAL A 282 -12.90 -10.35 31.96
N TYR A 283 -13.32 -10.12 33.21
CA TYR A 283 -12.50 -10.45 34.39
C TYR A 283 -12.32 -11.96 34.64
N GLY A 284 -13.18 -12.82 34.07
CA GLY A 284 -13.12 -14.28 34.20
C GLY A 284 -13.35 -14.83 35.61
N ARG A 285 -13.78 -14.00 36.57
CA ARG A 285 -14.06 -14.37 37.96
C ARG A 285 -15.57 -14.56 38.19
N LEU A 286 -16.15 -15.55 37.53
CA LEU A 286 -17.59 -15.84 37.60
C LEU A 286 -18.03 -16.37 38.97
N GLU A 287 -17.16 -17.15 39.61
CA GLU A 287 -17.41 -17.72 40.94
C GLU A 287 -17.03 -16.72 42.05
N PRO A 288 -17.87 -16.53 43.10
CA PRO A 288 -17.56 -15.63 44.20
C PRO A 288 -16.23 -15.92 44.90
N GLU A 289 -15.83 -17.19 44.97
CA GLU A 289 -14.60 -17.66 45.63
C GLU A 289 -13.31 -17.18 44.92
N LEU A 290 -13.40 -16.78 43.65
CA LEU A 290 -12.26 -16.29 42.85
C LEU A 290 -12.01 -14.79 43.01
N ARG A 291 -12.94 -14.03 43.61
CA ARG A 291 -12.84 -12.57 43.71
C ARG A 291 -11.63 -12.09 44.50
N GLY A 292 -11.25 -12.83 45.54
CA GLY A 292 -10.08 -12.55 46.38
C GLY A 292 -8.81 -13.28 45.97
N ALA A 293 -8.77 -13.89 44.78
CA ALA A 293 -7.60 -14.62 44.28
C ALA A 293 -6.77 -13.76 43.31
N VAL A 294 -5.45 -13.76 43.51
CA VAL A 294 -4.48 -13.24 42.54
C VAL A 294 -4.18 -14.29 41.48
N GLY A 295 -4.06 -13.87 40.22
CA GLY A 295 -3.76 -14.75 39.09
C GLY A 295 -4.27 -14.20 37.76
N PHE A 296 -3.98 -14.90 36.66
CA PHE A 296 -4.45 -14.50 35.33
C PHE A 296 -5.81 -15.16 34.99
N PHE A 297 -6.91 -14.48 35.33
CA PHE A 297 -8.26 -14.97 35.05
C PHE A 297 -8.91 -14.25 33.88
N ALA A 298 -8.43 -13.05 33.54
CA ALA A 298 -9.00 -12.27 32.45
C ALA A 298 -9.05 -13.08 31.14
N ASN A 299 -10.18 -12.97 30.45
CA ASN A 299 -10.43 -13.59 29.15
C ASN A 299 -10.78 -12.51 28.12
N THR A 300 -10.69 -12.82 26.84
CA THR A 300 -11.05 -11.90 25.75
C THR A 300 -12.17 -12.51 24.93
N LEU A 301 -13.26 -11.77 24.75
CA LEU A 301 -14.38 -12.21 23.91
C LEU A 301 -14.30 -11.50 22.55
N PRO A 302 -14.34 -12.24 21.42
CA PRO A 302 -14.40 -11.64 20.09
C PRO A 302 -15.85 -11.27 19.74
N PHE A 303 -16.18 -9.98 19.81
CA PHE A 303 -17.48 -9.46 19.42
C PHE A 303 -17.53 -9.27 17.90
N ARG A 304 -18.39 -10.01 17.22
CA ARG A 304 -18.69 -9.79 15.79
C ARG A 304 -19.74 -8.71 15.64
N ILE A 305 -19.38 -7.63 14.95
CA ILE A 305 -20.27 -6.50 14.69
C ILE A 305 -20.68 -6.56 13.22
N ASP A 306 -21.95 -6.84 12.98
CA ASP A 306 -22.54 -6.93 11.64
C ASP A 306 -23.33 -5.65 11.29
N LEU A 307 -22.78 -4.88 10.37
CA LEU A 307 -23.33 -3.64 9.84
C LEU A 307 -24.01 -3.84 8.46
N THR A 308 -24.17 -5.09 8.01
CA THR A 308 -24.77 -5.38 6.70
C THR A 308 -26.24 -4.97 6.64
N GLY A 309 -26.66 -4.51 5.45
CA GLY A 309 -28.04 -4.08 5.18
C GLY A 309 -28.34 -2.62 5.50
N ASP A 310 -27.34 -1.81 5.90
CA ASP A 310 -27.52 -0.39 6.27
C ASP A 310 -28.62 -0.16 7.33
N PRO A 311 -28.50 -0.80 8.51
CA PRO A 311 -29.46 -0.63 9.60
C PRO A 311 -29.49 0.82 10.10
N THR A 312 -30.53 1.16 10.85
CA THR A 312 -30.51 2.32 11.74
C THR A 312 -29.52 2.12 12.89
N PHE A 313 -29.09 3.20 13.53
CA PHE A 313 -28.20 3.06 14.69
C PHE A 313 -28.86 2.27 15.84
N THR A 314 -30.15 2.46 16.10
CA THR A 314 -30.90 1.64 17.06
C THR A 314 -30.84 0.15 16.71
N GLU A 315 -31.09 -0.23 15.46
CA GLU A 315 -31.01 -1.62 15.02
C GLU A 315 -29.59 -2.20 15.15
N LEU A 316 -28.56 -1.39 14.89
CA LEU A 316 -27.17 -1.81 15.12
C LEU A 316 -26.89 -2.06 16.61
N VAL A 317 -27.38 -1.19 17.49
CA VAL A 317 -27.26 -1.35 18.95
C VAL A 317 -27.99 -2.61 19.42
N GLU A 318 -29.15 -2.93 18.85
CA GLU A 318 -29.87 -4.19 19.14
C GLU A 318 -29.08 -5.42 18.70
N ARG A 319 -28.46 -5.41 17.51
CA ARG A 319 -27.56 -6.49 17.06
C ARG A 319 -26.37 -6.65 18.02
N VAL A 320 -25.75 -5.54 18.42
CA VAL A 320 -24.65 -5.55 19.39
C VAL A 320 -25.10 -6.08 20.75
N ARG A 321 -26.31 -5.73 21.21
CA ARG A 321 -26.91 -6.29 22.43
C ARG A 321 -27.00 -7.81 22.34
N ASP A 322 -27.58 -8.31 21.26
CA ASP A 322 -27.80 -9.75 21.11
C ASP A 322 -26.45 -10.50 21.04
N THR A 323 -25.48 -10.01 20.27
CA THR A 323 -24.10 -10.54 20.25
C THR A 323 -23.46 -10.49 21.65
N ALA A 324 -23.63 -9.39 22.39
CA ALA A 324 -23.04 -9.23 23.71
C ALA A 324 -23.60 -10.22 24.72
N LEU A 325 -24.92 -10.40 24.76
CA LEU A 325 -25.58 -11.33 25.67
C LEU A 325 -25.14 -12.77 25.38
N GLU A 326 -25.10 -13.18 24.10
CA GLU A 326 -24.63 -14.50 23.71
C GLU A 326 -23.14 -14.72 24.03
N ALA A 327 -22.31 -13.70 23.85
CA ALA A 327 -20.89 -13.74 24.20
C ALA A 327 -20.68 -13.89 25.72
N TYR A 328 -21.38 -13.08 26.53
CA TYR A 328 -21.27 -13.15 28.00
C TYR A 328 -21.79 -14.47 28.57
N ALA A 329 -22.84 -15.05 27.99
CA ALA A 329 -23.33 -16.37 28.39
C ALA A 329 -22.28 -17.49 28.20
N ARG A 330 -21.27 -17.26 27.35
CA ARG A 330 -20.24 -18.24 26.97
C ARG A 330 -18.82 -17.78 27.27
N GLN A 331 -18.69 -16.83 28.19
CA GLN A 331 -17.41 -16.21 28.54
C GLN A 331 -16.45 -17.15 29.29
N ALA A 332 -16.92 -18.33 29.70
CA ALA A 332 -16.12 -19.39 30.32
C ALA A 332 -15.19 -20.09 29.32
N VAL A 333 -15.51 -20.06 28.02
CA VAL A 333 -14.65 -20.62 26.96
C VAL A 333 -13.39 -19.77 26.86
N PRO A 334 -12.18 -20.35 27.08
CA PRO A 334 -10.94 -19.60 26.95
C PRO A 334 -10.74 -19.09 25.52
N PHE A 335 -10.36 -17.83 25.35
CA PHE A 335 -10.07 -17.24 24.04
C PHE A 335 -9.08 -18.09 23.22
N ASP A 336 -8.09 -18.66 23.89
CA ASP A 336 -7.04 -19.44 23.23
C ASP A 336 -7.59 -20.74 22.62
N ARG A 337 -8.69 -21.28 23.18
CA ARG A 337 -9.41 -22.40 22.59
C ARG A 337 -10.18 -22.00 21.34
N ILE A 338 -10.75 -20.79 21.32
CA ILE A 338 -11.38 -20.23 20.13
C ILE A 338 -10.32 -20.07 19.01
N VAL A 339 -9.12 -19.60 19.35
CA VAL A 339 -8.01 -19.46 18.38
C VAL A 339 -7.51 -20.81 17.87
N GLU A 340 -7.32 -21.80 18.77
CA GLU A 340 -6.91 -23.16 18.40
C GLU A 340 -7.89 -23.80 17.42
N ASP A 341 -9.19 -23.68 17.68
CA ASP A 341 -10.24 -24.28 16.86
C ASP A 341 -10.45 -23.58 15.52
N LEU A 342 -10.39 -22.24 15.48
CA LEU A 342 -10.47 -21.49 14.23
C LEU A 342 -9.22 -21.68 13.34
N ALA A 343 -8.10 -22.07 13.94
CA ALA A 343 -6.82 -22.33 13.28
C ALA A 343 -6.46 -21.28 12.19
N PRO A 344 -6.47 -19.97 12.52
CA PRO A 344 -6.16 -18.93 11.55
C PRO A 344 -4.72 -19.07 11.04
N ALA A 345 -4.46 -18.56 9.83
CA ALA A 345 -3.11 -18.49 9.28
C ALA A 345 -2.17 -17.78 10.27
N ARG A 346 -1.01 -18.37 10.55
CA ARG A 346 -0.05 -17.83 11.51
C ARG A 346 0.56 -16.55 10.96
N ASP A 347 0.39 -15.45 11.69
CA ASP A 347 1.00 -14.16 11.40
C ASP A 347 1.57 -13.57 12.70
N LEU A 348 2.89 -13.40 12.76
CA LEU A 348 3.59 -12.86 13.94
C LEU A 348 3.45 -11.34 14.07
N SER A 349 2.95 -10.68 13.03
CA SER A 349 2.82 -9.21 12.97
C SER A 349 1.58 -8.68 13.72
N ARG A 350 0.69 -9.56 14.20
CA ARG A 350 -0.60 -9.18 14.79
C ARG A 350 -1.11 -10.21 15.81
N ASN A 351 -2.06 -9.79 16.63
CA ASN A 351 -2.76 -10.68 17.56
C ASN A 351 -3.80 -11.53 16.78
N PRO A 352 -3.89 -12.85 17.03
CA PRO A 352 -4.86 -13.71 16.35
C PRO A 352 -6.31 -13.29 16.64
N VAL A 353 -7.17 -13.35 15.61
CA VAL A 353 -8.64 -13.12 15.65
C VAL A 353 -9.06 -11.68 16.01
N VAL A 354 -8.39 -11.00 16.94
CA VAL A 354 -8.73 -9.64 17.37
C VAL A 354 -7.50 -8.74 17.40
N GLN A 355 -7.48 -7.70 16.55
CA GLN A 355 -6.41 -6.70 16.52
C GLN A 355 -6.78 -5.43 17.28
N ILE A 356 -8.06 -5.23 17.57
CA ILE A 356 -8.60 -4.05 18.23
C ILE A 356 -9.35 -4.44 19.49
N LEU A 357 -9.13 -3.70 20.57
CA LEU A 357 -9.86 -3.85 21.84
C LEU A 357 -10.83 -2.71 22.11
N PHE A 358 -11.95 -3.05 22.73
CA PHE A 358 -12.89 -2.11 23.33
C PHE A 358 -13.26 -2.53 24.75
N GLY A 359 -13.22 -1.58 25.68
CA GLY A 359 -13.65 -1.77 27.07
C GLY A 359 -14.44 -0.58 27.60
N LEU A 360 -15.43 -0.85 28.46
CA LEU A 360 -16.09 0.19 29.26
C LEU A 360 -15.92 -0.16 30.74
N LEU A 361 -15.40 0.79 31.52
CA LEU A 361 -15.06 0.66 32.94
C LEU A 361 -15.77 1.77 33.74
N SER A 362 -16.15 1.49 34.99
CA SER A 362 -16.83 2.48 35.83
C SER A 362 -15.87 3.06 36.86
N THR A 363 -15.63 4.38 36.85
CA THR A 363 -14.67 4.99 37.81
C THR A 363 -15.25 5.21 39.21
N GLY A 364 -16.53 4.89 39.42
CA GLY A 364 -17.34 5.40 40.53
C GLY A 364 -17.07 4.84 41.93
N THR A 365 -16.06 4.00 42.16
CA THR A 365 -15.86 3.39 43.50
C THR A 365 -14.47 3.54 44.12
N GLY A 366 -13.45 4.06 43.43
CA GLY A 366 -12.05 4.03 43.94
C GLY A 366 -11.44 2.62 44.06
N VAL A 367 -12.29 1.58 44.14
CA VAL A 367 -11.93 0.16 44.20
C VAL A 367 -11.26 -0.33 42.91
N GLU A 368 -11.66 0.17 41.73
CA GLU A 368 -11.11 -0.34 40.45
C GLU A 368 -9.73 0.20 40.06
N ARG A 369 -9.21 1.23 40.75
CA ARG A 369 -7.84 1.76 40.48
C ARG A 369 -6.75 1.14 41.34
N GLY A 370 -7.10 0.29 42.31
CA GLY A 370 -6.15 -0.24 43.28
C GLY A 370 -5.44 0.90 44.03
N GLU A 371 -6.20 1.68 44.80
CA GLU A 371 -5.64 2.75 45.61
C GLU A 371 -4.89 2.17 46.80
N LEU A 372 -3.57 2.37 46.83
CA LEU A 372 -2.74 2.00 47.96
C LEU A 372 -2.92 3.05 49.07
N ASP A 373 -3.68 2.70 50.10
CA ASP A 373 -3.91 3.55 51.26
C ASP A 373 -2.97 3.13 52.40
N LEU A 374 -2.02 3.99 52.74
CA LEU A 374 -1.09 3.81 53.85
C LEU A 374 -1.37 4.89 54.92
N PRO A 375 -1.64 4.52 56.19
CA PRO A 375 -1.96 5.49 57.23
C PRO A 375 -0.90 6.57 57.39
N ASP A 376 -1.35 7.81 57.54
CA ASP A 376 -0.51 8.99 57.78
C ASP A 376 0.51 9.30 56.66
N LEU A 377 0.32 8.74 55.46
CA LEU A 377 1.17 8.95 54.28
C LEU A 377 0.35 9.46 53.09
N ALA A 378 0.92 10.36 52.30
CA ALA A 378 0.34 10.77 51.02
C ALA A 378 0.80 9.81 49.93
N VAL A 379 -0.15 9.16 49.26
CA VAL A 379 0.11 8.17 48.21
C VAL A 379 -0.52 8.64 46.90
N GLU A 380 0.27 8.64 45.83
CA GLU A 380 -0.19 8.95 44.47
C GLU A 380 0.35 7.91 43.48
N GLU A 381 -0.36 7.65 42.38
CA GLU A 381 0.11 6.75 41.33
C GLU A 381 1.42 7.30 40.71
N PHE A 382 2.42 6.44 40.55
CA PHE A 382 3.68 6.78 39.90
C PHE A 382 3.85 5.96 38.62
N ARG A 383 3.90 6.64 37.47
CA ARG A 383 4.05 6.03 36.15
C ARG A 383 5.46 6.23 35.62
N SER A 384 6.00 5.21 34.95
CA SER A 384 7.28 5.29 34.23
C SER A 384 7.21 6.19 32.99
N GLY A 385 6.01 6.40 32.44
CA GLY A 385 5.79 7.05 31.14
C GLY A 385 5.91 6.11 29.94
N THR A 386 6.33 4.86 30.15
CA THR A 386 6.36 3.82 29.11
C THR A 386 5.02 3.10 29.07
N VAL A 387 4.41 3.04 27.89
CA VAL A 387 3.17 2.29 27.63
C VAL A 387 3.46 1.21 26.60
N THR A 388 2.87 0.03 26.81
CA THR A 388 2.97 -1.08 25.86
C THR A 388 1.58 -1.57 25.46
N THR A 389 1.47 -2.12 24.26
CA THR A 389 0.25 -2.79 23.79
C THR A 389 0.60 -3.98 22.89
N ARG A 390 -0.31 -4.95 22.84
CA ARG A 390 -0.26 -6.12 21.96
C ARG A 390 -1.29 -6.04 20.84
N PHE A 391 -2.07 -4.97 20.82
CA PHE A 391 -3.14 -4.70 19.89
C PHE A 391 -2.75 -3.51 19.01
N ASP A 392 -3.39 -3.39 17.87
CA ASP A 392 -3.19 -2.23 17.01
C ASP A 392 -3.74 -0.97 17.68
N VAL A 393 -4.95 -1.08 18.23
CA VAL A 393 -5.65 -0.02 18.98
C VAL A 393 -6.46 -0.62 20.13
N GLU A 394 -6.45 0.04 21.27
CA GLU A 394 -7.35 -0.20 22.40
C GLU A 394 -8.10 1.09 22.72
N LEU A 395 -9.43 1.00 22.78
CA LEU A 395 -10.28 2.09 23.26
C LEU A 395 -10.95 1.68 24.57
N HIS A 396 -10.65 2.42 25.63
CA HIS A 396 -11.28 2.26 26.95
C HIS A 396 -12.14 3.49 27.25
N VAL A 397 -13.42 3.29 27.53
CA VAL A 397 -14.36 4.35 27.94
C VAL A 397 -14.61 4.25 29.44
N PHE A 398 -14.53 5.39 30.12
CA PHE A 398 -14.71 5.51 31.56
C PHE A 398 -15.91 6.40 31.86
N GLU A 399 -16.85 5.93 32.68
CA GLU A 399 -17.85 6.83 33.26
C GLU A 399 -17.22 7.62 34.40
N THR A 400 -17.37 8.95 34.41
CA THR A 400 -16.79 9.84 35.43
C THR A 400 -17.79 10.11 36.56
N PRO A 401 -17.33 10.44 37.79
CA PRO A 401 -18.22 10.61 38.95
C PRO A 401 -19.24 11.76 38.83
N ASP A 402 -18.92 12.76 38.02
CA ASP A 402 -19.78 13.91 37.67
C ASP A 402 -20.83 13.60 36.59
N GLY A 403 -20.82 12.37 36.05
CA GLY A 403 -21.80 11.91 35.06
C GLY A 403 -21.34 12.07 33.61
N GLY A 404 -20.12 12.52 33.37
CA GLY A 404 -19.49 12.53 32.06
C GLY A 404 -18.93 11.17 31.63
N MET A 405 -18.23 11.17 30.49
CA MET A 405 -17.44 10.02 30.02
C MET A 405 -16.05 10.47 29.55
N LEU A 406 -15.04 9.64 29.77
CA LEU A 406 -13.67 9.86 29.31
C LEU A 406 -13.23 8.69 28.44
N GLY A 407 -12.76 8.95 27.23
CA GLY A 407 -12.10 7.97 26.39
C GLY A 407 -10.59 7.94 26.66
N ARG A 408 -9.99 6.75 26.61
CA ARG A 408 -8.54 6.51 26.64
C ARG A 408 -8.18 5.64 25.45
N VAL A 409 -7.23 6.11 24.65
CA VAL A 409 -6.70 5.36 23.51
C VAL A 409 -5.30 4.89 23.83
N ILE A 410 -5.03 3.61 23.58
CA ILE A 410 -3.67 3.04 23.53
C ILE A 410 -3.47 2.48 22.13
N PHE A 411 -2.36 2.78 21.47
CA PHE A 411 -2.15 2.37 20.07
C PHE A 411 -0.70 1.98 19.80
N ALA A 412 -0.48 1.08 18.84
CA ALA A 412 0.85 0.65 18.44
C ALA A 412 1.58 1.76 17.65
N ARG A 413 2.73 2.24 18.18
CA ARG A 413 3.55 3.27 17.51
C ARG A 413 4.21 2.78 16.23
N ASP A 414 4.37 1.48 16.11
CA ASP A 414 4.82 0.82 14.88
C ASP A 414 3.87 1.08 13.70
N LEU A 415 2.60 1.40 13.97
CA LEU A 415 1.55 1.55 12.96
C LEU A 415 1.05 2.98 12.85
N PHE A 416 0.82 3.66 13.98
CA PHE A 416 0.08 4.92 14.01
C PHE A 416 0.87 6.06 14.63
N GLU A 417 0.62 7.26 14.14
CA GLU A 417 1.01 8.51 14.75
C GLU A 417 -0.03 8.98 15.76
N GLN A 418 0.42 9.72 16.77
CA GLN A 418 -0.46 10.28 17.78
C GLN A 418 -1.54 11.17 17.17
N ALA A 419 -1.19 12.02 16.20
CA ALA A 419 -2.14 12.92 15.53
C ALA A 419 -3.27 12.15 14.81
N THR A 420 -2.95 11.03 14.16
CA THR A 420 -3.95 10.17 13.49
C THR A 420 -4.92 9.56 14.51
N MET A 421 -4.41 9.08 15.65
CA MET A 421 -5.26 8.48 16.68
C MET A 421 -6.09 9.52 17.43
N GLU A 422 -5.54 10.69 17.73
CA GLU A 422 -6.31 11.82 18.29
C GLU A 422 -7.42 12.24 17.34
N HIS A 423 -7.16 12.23 16.04
CA HIS A 423 -8.19 12.48 15.04
C HIS A 423 -9.31 11.42 15.05
N PHE A 424 -8.95 10.12 15.10
CA PHE A 424 -9.95 9.04 15.24
C PHE A 424 -10.76 9.14 16.54
N ALA A 425 -10.14 9.58 17.64
CA ALA A 425 -10.84 9.83 18.90
C ALA A 425 -11.88 10.97 18.77
N HIS A 426 -11.52 12.06 18.09
CA HIS A 426 -12.48 13.15 17.81
C HIS A 426 -13.64 12.66 16.93
N GLN A 427 -13.35 11.88 15.88
CA GLN A 427 -14.36 11.27 15.02
C GLN A 427 -15.28 10.33 15.79
N TYR A 428 -14.73 9.52 16.70
CA TYR A 428 -15.51 8.66 17.60
C TYR A 428 -16.46 9.48 18.48
N ALA A 429 -15.97 10.52 19.15
CA ALA A 429 -16.80 11.38 19.99
C ALA A 429 -17.92 12.07 19.20
N ALA A 430 -17.61 12.60 18.00
CA ALA A 430 -18.59 13.23 17.11
C ALA A 430 -19.63 12.22 16.60
N LEU A 431 -19.22 10.98 16.32
CA LEU A 431 -20.10 9.90 15.90
C LEU A 431 -21.07 9.51 17.02
N VAL A 432 -20.57 9.32 18.25
CA VAL A 432 -21.42 9.02 19.40
C VAL A 432 -22.44 10.14 19.60
N ALA A 433 -22.01 11.41 19.55
CA ALA A 433 -22.90 12.56 19.66
C ALA A 433 -24.02 12.55 18.59
N SER A 434 -23.66 12.34 17.33
CA SER A 434 -24.62 12.30 16.22
C SER A 434 -25.57 11.11 16.33
N ALA A 435 -25.05 9.95 16.71
CA ALA A 435 -25.80 8.71 16.84
C ALA A 435 -26.83 8.76 17.98
N VAL A 436 -26.51 9.35 19.13
CA VAL A 436 -27.47 9.50 20.23
C VAL A 436 -28.48 10.63 20.01
N ALA A 437 -28.12 11.65 19.22
CA ALA A 437 -29.03 12.73 18.86
C ALA A 437 -30.12 12.28 17.87
N ALA A 438 -29.79 11.35 16.95
CA ALA A 438 -30.71 10.86 15.93
C ALA A 438 -30.58 9.33 15.73
N PRO A 439 -30.94 8.50 16.73
CA PRO A 439 -30.63 7.06 16.75
C PRO A 439 -31.40 6.24 15.69
N ARG A 440 -32.47 6.80 15.11
CA ARG A 440 -33.22 6.18 14.01
C ARG A 440 -32.65 6.48 12.62
N THR A 441 -31.56 7.23 12.54
CA THR A 441 -30.84 7.51 11.28
C THR A 441 -30.11 6.25 10.81
N ARG A 442 -30.06 6.03 9.50
CA ARG A 442 -29.28 4.92 8.92
C ARG A 442 -27.79 5.12 9.14
N ILE A 443 -27.07 4.04 9.41
CA ILE A 443 -25.63 4.11 9.66
C ILE A 443 -24.82 4.60 8.45
N SER A 444 -25.36 4.47 7.22
CA SER A 444 -24.73 5.04 6.04
C SER A 444 -24.73 6.58 6.07
N GLU A 445 -25.75 7.20 6.67
CA GLU A 445 -25.93 8.65 6.79
C GLU A 445 -25.21 9.24 8.01
N LEU A 446 -24.91 8.41 9.01
CA LEU A 446 -24.07 8.78 10.16
C LEU A 446 -22.59 8.75 9.72
N VAL A 447 -22.13 9.86 9.14
CA VAL A 447 -20.74 10.06 8.75
C VAL A 447 -20.02 10.85 9.85
N PRO A 448 -18.87 10.38 10.37
CA PRO A 448 -18.15 11.04 11.45
C PRO A 448 -17.33 12.23 10.93
N ILE A 449 -17.94 13.11 10.12
CA ILE A 449 -17.31 14.31 9.57
C ILE A 449 -17.94 15.53 10.21
N THR A 450 -17.13 16.31 10.93
CA THR A 450 -17.57 17.61 11.47
C THR A 450 -17.65 18.67 10.36
N ASP A 451 -18.38 19.77 10.59
CA ASP A 451 -18.42 20.87 9.61
C ASP A 451 -17.04 21.50 9.35
N ALA A 452 -16.19 21.55 10.38
CA ALA A 452 -14.81 22.00 10.26
C ALA A 452 -13.99 21.06 9.38
N GLU A 453 -14.11 19.75 9.59
CA GLU A 453 -13.44 18.74 8.75
C GLU A 453 -13.96 18.76 7.31
N ARG A 454 -15.26 18.97 7.10
CA ARG A 454 -15.85 19.13 5.77
C ARG A 454 -15.26 20.34 5.04
N ALA A 455 -15.08 21.47 5.75
CA ALA A 455 -14.44 22.65 5.19
C ALA A 455 -12.96 22.37 4.82
N LEU A 456 -12.22 21.63 5.66
CA LEU A 456 -10.85 21.20 5.36
C LEU A 456 -10.78 20.29 4.13
N LEU A 457 -11.65 19.27 4.05
CA LEU A 457 -11.71 18.37 2.89
C LEU A 457 -12.01 19.13 1.59
N ASN A 458 -12.91 20.11 1.65
CA ASN A 458 -13.22 20.97 0.50
C ASN A 458 -12.03 21.85 0.12
N ASP A 459 -11.32 22.43 1.08
CA ASP A 459 -10.10 23.23 0.85
C ASP A 459 -8.98 22.39 0.24
N TRP A 460 -8.63 21.27 0.86
CA TRP A 460 -7.57 20.37 0.41
C TRP A 460 -7.88 19.72 -0.94
N GLY A 461 -9.16 19.37 -1.15
CA GLY A 461 -9.66 18.80 -2.39
C GLY A 461 -9.82 19.80 -3.52
N THR A 462 -9.67 21.11 -3.30
CA THR A 462 -9.86 22.13 -4.34
C THR A 462 -8.54 22.80 -4.71
N GLY A 463 -8.09 22.57 -5.94
CA GLY A 463 -6.97 23.29 -6.49
C GLY A 463 -7.28 24.78 -6.68
N PRO A 464 -6.27 25.67 -6.66
CA PRO A 464 -6.49 27.10 -6.85
C PRO A 464 -7.28 27.41 -8.13
N THR A 465 -8.25 28.31 -8.04
CA THR A 465 -8.96 28.80 -9.22
C THR A 465 -8.13 29.88 -9.90
N VAL A 466 -7.67 29.61 -11.12
CA VAL A 466 -6.87 30.56 -11.92
C VAL A 466 -7.51 30.81 -13.28
N PRO A 467 -7.32 32.01 -13.87
CA PRO A 467 -7.84 32.30 -15.21
C PRO A 467 -7.29 31.33 -16.27
N ALA A 468 -8.11 31.05 -17.29
CA ALA A 468 -7.69 30.27 -18.44
C ALA A 468 -6.50 30.94 -19.15
N PRO A 469 -5.60 30.17 -19.77
CA PRO A 469 -4.48 30.72 -20.52
C PRO A 469 -4.95 31.63 -21.66
N ALA A 470 -4.14 32.62 -22.01
CA ALA A 470 -4.42 33.53 -23.13
C ALA A 470 -4.35 32.84 -24.50
N ALA A 471 -3.74 31.67 -24.60
CA ALA A 471 -3.77 30.83 -25.80
C ALA A 471 -4.99 29.92 -25.77
N ARG A 472 -5.73 29.84 -26.88
CA ARG A 472 -6.91 28.99 -27.04
C ARG A 472 -6.58 27.61 -27.56
N THR A 473 -5.43 27.44 -28.19
CA THR A 473 -4.93 26.14 -28.69
C THR A 473 -3.47 25.93 -28.32
N VAL A 474 -3.03 24.68 -28.42
CA VAL A 474 -1.62 24.32 -28.21
C VAL A 474 -0.74 24.93 -29.31
N SER A 475 -1.21 24.92 -30.57
CA SER A 475 -0.50 25.53 -31.70
C SER A 475 -0.28 27.03 -31.48
N GLU A 476 -1.29 27.75 -30.98
CA GLU A 476 -1.14 29.17 -30.66
C GLU A 476 -0.05 29.42 -29.62
N HIS A 477 0.06 28.58 -28.58
CA HIS A 477 1.11 28.73 -27.58
C HIS A 477 2.49 28.48 -28.19
N VAL A 478 2.64 27.42 -28.98
CA VAL A 478 3.90 27.10 -29.67
C VAL A 478 4.32 28.24 -30.61
N GLU A 479 3.39 28.83 -31.35
CA GLU A 479 3.67 29.97 -32.24
C GLU A 479 4.23 31.18 -31.49
N ARG A 480 3.69 31.50 -30.31
CA ARG A 480 4.24 32.58 -29.45
C ARG A 480 5.66 32.26 -28.98
N GLN A 481 5.98 30.99 -28.74
CA GLN A 481 7.33 30.57 -28.37
C GLN A 481 8.30 30.67 -29.56
N VAL A 482 7.83 30.37 -30.78
CA VAL A 482 8.59 30.57 -32.01
C VAL A 482 8.91 32.05 -32.23
N GLU A 483 7.98 32.94 -31.96
CA GLU A 483 8.21 34.40 -32.02
C GLU A 483 9.21 34.87 -30.97
N ALA A 484 9.13 34.34 -29.74
CA ALA A 484 10.02 34.71 -28.65
C ALA A 484 11.45 34.15 -28.80
N TYR A 485 11.59 32.94 -29.36
CA TYR A 485 12.84 32.17 -29.36
C TYR A 485 13.15 31.49 -30.71
N PRO A 486 13.10 32.21 -31.84
CA PRO A 486 13.10 31.58 -33.16
C PRO A 486 14.37 30.77 -33.47
N ASP A 487 15.52 31.25 -33.00
CA ASP A 487 16.83 30.67 -33.33
C ASP A 487 17.36 29.73 -32.23
N ARG A 488 16.58 29.50 -31.16
CA ARG A 488 16.92 28.49 -30.15
C ARG A 488 16.65 27.09 -30.71
N VAL A 489 17.48 26.13 -30.33
CA VAL A 489 17.28 24.71 -30.66
C VAL A 489 16.05 24.19 -29.91
N ALA A 490 15.04 23.78 -30.67
CA ALA A 490 13.79 23.20 -30.16
C ALA A 490 13.91 21.69 -29.97
N VAL A 491 14.58 20.99 -30.89
CA VAL A 491 14.67 19.52 -30.91
C VAL A 491 16.09 19.09 -31.25
N VAL A 492 16.59 18.08 -30.55
CA VAL A 492 17.80 17.32 -30.87
C VAL A 492 17.41 15.85 -31.02
N SER A 493 17.72 15.24 -32.16
CA SER A 493 17.44 13.83 -32.45
C SER A 493 18.61 13.23 -33.23
N GLY A 494 19.42 12.41 -32.56
CA GLY A 494 20.68 11.93 -33.14
C GLY A 494 21.59 13.10 -33.56
N GLY A 495 22.04 13.10 -34.82
CA GLY A 495 22.84 14.19 -35.39
C GLY A 495 22.04 15.42 -35.85
N GLU A 496 20.70 15.36 -35.86
CA GLU A 496 19.85 16.43 -36.35
C GLU A 496 19.45 17.40 -35.23
N GLN A 497 19.45 18.70 -35.54
CA GLN A 497 18.97 19.76 -34.66
C GLN A 497 18.07 20.72 -35.42
N LEU A 498 16.88 20.98 -34.89
CA LEU A 498 15.94 21.94 -35.44
C LEU A 498 15.76 23.10 -34.47
N THR A 499 15.86 24.33 -34.98
CA THR A 499 15.43 25.53 -34.23
C THR A 499 13.91 25.63 -34.18
N TYR A 500 13.38 26.45 -33.27
CA TYR A 500 11.93 26.74 -33.23
C TYR A 500 11.41 27.26 -34.57
N ARG A 501 12.17 28.13 -35.25
CA ARG A 501 11.82 28.64 -36.59
C ARG A 501 11.74 27.52 -37.62
N GLN A 502 12.72 26.62 -37.64
CA GLN A 502 12.76 25.49 -38.59
C GLN A 502 11.64 24.50 -38.31
N LEU A 503 11.47 24.07 -37.06
CA LEU A 503 10.39 23.18 -36.64
C LEU A 503 9.02 23.74 -37.03
N ASN A 504 8.78 25.03 -36.76
CA ASN A 504 7.52 25.68 -37.10
C ASN A 504 7.30 25.77 -38.61
N ALA A 505 8.33 26.10 -39.38
CA ALA A 505 8.24 26.19 -40.84
C ALA A 505 7.87 24.83 -41.47
N GLU A 506 8.54 23.75 -41.08
CA GLU A 506 8.23 22.42 -41.60
C GLU A 506 6.84 21.93 -41.16
N ALA A 507 6.46 22.18 -39.89
CA ALA A 507 5.13 21.84 -39.40
C ALA A 507 4.03 22.66 -40.10
N ASN A 508 4.28 23.93 -40.42
CA ASN A 508 3.34 24.78 -41.15
C ASN A 508 3.10 24.27 -42.57
N ARG A 509 4.17 23.89 -43.29
CA ARG A 509 4.05 23.34 -44.64
C ARG A 509 3.20 22.08 -44.67
N LEU A 510 3.46 21.15 -43.76
CA LEU A 510 2.65 19.96 -43.62
C LEU A 510 1.22 20.29 -43.17
N ALA A 511 1.02 21.25 -42.26
CA ALA A 511 -0.30 21.66 -41.82
C ALA A 511 -1.14 22.25 -42.97
N TRP A 512 -0.56 23.05 -43.87
CA TRP A 512 -1.22 23.52 -45.09
C TRP A 512 -1.65 22.36 -45.98
N TYR A 513 -0.76 21.40 -46.21
CA TYR A 513 -1.07 20.20 -46.98
C TYR A 513 -2.21 19.38 -46.34
N LEU A 514 -2.21 19.22 -45.01
CA LEU A 514 -3.27 18.54 -44.27
C LEU A 514 -4.60 19.29 -44.34
N CYS A 515 -4.59 20.63 -44.27
CA CYS A 515 -5.78 21.47 -44.45
C CYS A 515 -6.38 21.31 -45.86
N GLU A 516 -5.54 21.26 -46.90
CA GLU A 516 -5.95 20.97 -48.28
C GLU A 516 -6.53 19.56 -48.44
N SER A 517 -6.03 18.62 -47.63
CA SER A 517 -6.49 17.23 -47.57
C SER A 517 -7.76 17.04 -46.71
N GLY A 518 -8.34 18.13 -46.18
CA GLY A 518 -9.59 18.10 -45.43
C GLY A 518 -9.45 17.92 -43.91
N VAL A 519 -8.24 17.96 -43.36
CA VAL A 519 -8.04 17.94 -41.90
C VAL A 519 -8.45 19.29 -41.29
N GLY A 520 -9.19 19.23 -40.18
CA GLY A 520 -9.72 20.39 -39.46
C GLY A 520 -10.21 20.01 -38.07
N PRO A 521 -10.98 20.88 -37.40
CA PRO A 521 -11.53 20.63 -36.06
C PRO A 521 -12.27 19.30 -35.98
N GLU A 522 -12.01 18.53 -34.91
CA GLU A 522 -12.58 17.20 -34.66
C GLU A 522 -12.13 16.09 -35.64
N ALA A 523 -11.35 16.41 -36.68
CA ALA A 523 -10.77 15.38 -37.54
C ALA A 523 -9.68 14.60 -36.78
N VAL A 524 -9.79 13.28 -36.78
CA VAL A 524 -8.86 12.38 -36.09
C VAL A 524 -7.84 11.85 -37.11
N VAL A 525 -6.54 12.02 -36.86
CA VAL A 525 -5.45 11.63 -37.76
C VAL A 525 -4.50 10.66 -37.06
N GLY A 526 -4.37 9.44 -37.58
CA GLY A 526 -3.42 8.45 -37.06
C GLY A 526 -1.97 8.82 -37.41
N VAL A 527 -1.03 8.57 -36.50
CA VAL A 527 0.41 8.80 -36.72
C VAL A 527 1.18 7.54 -36.38
N CYS A 528 1.68 6.85 -37.41
CA CYS A 528 2.54 5.68 -37.27
C CYS A 528 3.90 6.01 -37.87
N LEU A 529 4.79 6.60 -37.06
CA LEU A 529 6.12 7.03 -37.48
C LEU A 529 7.17 6.65 -36.44
N PRO A 530 8.41 6.32 -36.84
CA PRO A 530 9.52 6.17 -35.93
C PRO A 530 9.78 7.46 -35.15
N ARG A 531 10.39 7.33 -33.97
CA ARG A 531 10.72 8.48 -33.14
C ARG A 531 11.80 9.34 -33.79
N GLY A 532 11.57 10.66 -33.80
CA GLY A 532 12.51 11.62 -34.39
C GLY A 532 11.84 12.93 -34.77
N THR A 533 12.54 13.76 -35.54
CA THR A 533 12.07 15.08 -35.99
C THR A 533 10.80 14.99 -36.84
N ARG A 534 10.72 14.03 -37.78
CA ARG A 534 9.54 13.83 -38.64
C ARG A 534 8.26 13.54 -37.85
N ALA A 535 8.34 12.70 -36.81
CA ALA A 535 7.21 12.44 -35.93
C ALA A 535 6.73 13.71 -35.21
N LEU A 536 7.66 14.52 -34.69
CA LEU A 536 7.35 15.77 -33.98
C LEU A 536 6.76 16.83 -34.91
N ILE A 537 7.32 16.99 -36.12
CA ILE A 537 6.78 17.86 -37.18
C ILE A 537 5.35 17.45 -37.51
N THR A 538 5.11 16.14 -37.67
CA THR A 538 3.80 15.58 -38.02
C THR A 538 2.75 15.84 -36.94
N VAL A 539 3.08 15.57 -35.67
CA VAL A 539 2.18 15.86 -34.54
C VAL A 539 1.85 17.35 -34.48
N LEU A 540 2.86 18.23 -34.58
CA LEU A 540 2.63 19.67 -34.55
C LEU A 540 1.81 20.15 -35.75
N ALA A 541 2.01 19.58 -36.94
CA ALA A 541 1.27 19.92 -38.15
C ALA A 541 -0.21 19.55 -38.04
N ILE A 542 -0.54 18.38 -37.48
CA ILE A 542 -1.93 17.96 -37.22
C ILE A 542 -2.59 18.97 -36.27
N ILE A 543 -1.93 19.30 -35.15
CA ILE A 543 -2.44 20.28 -34.17
C ILE A 543 -2.65 21.67 -34.83
N LYS A 544 -1.73 22.09 -35.70
CA LYS A 544 -1.83 23.36 -36.44
C LYS A 544 -2.95 23.37 -37.48
N SER A 545 -3.23 22.23 -38.11
CA SER A 545 -4.39 22.09 -39.02
C SER A 545 -5.74 22.11 -38.27
N GLY A 546 -5.71 21.96 -36.94
CA GLY A 546 -6.88 21.90 -36.06
C GLY A 546 -7.40 20.49 -35.81
N GLY A 547 -6.73 19.47 -36.34
CA GLY A 547 -7.06 18.06 -36.10
C GLY A 547 -6.51 17.55 -34.76
N ALA A 548 -7.02 16.38 -34.35
CA ALA A 548 -6.54 15.62 -33.21
C ALA A 548 -5.72 14.42 -33.71
N TYR A 549 -4.55 14.19 -33.12
CA TYR A 549 -3.74 13.03 -33.50
C TYR A 549 -4.07 11.79 -32.67
N VAL A 550 -3.85 10.61 -33.25
CA VAL A 550 -3.89 9.31 -32.55
C VAL A 550 -2.54 8.64 -32.72
N PRO A 551 -1.81 8.39 -31.62
CA PRO A 551 -0.53 7.72 -31.72
C PRO A 551 -0.71 6.24 -32.08
N LEU A 552 0.06 5.77 -33.05
CA LEU A 552 0.15 4.38 -33.49
C LEU A 552 1.61 3.96 -33.37
N ASP A 553 2.00 3.39 -32.22
CA ASP A 553 3.39 3.04 -31.94
C ASP A 553 3.85 1.92 -32.88
N PRO A 554 4.88 2.13 -33.72
CA PRO A 554 5.36 1.10 -34.66
C PRO A 554 5.85 -0.19 -33.99
N SER A 555 6.10 -0.17 -32.67
CA SER A 555 6.44 -1.38 -31.90
C SER A 555 5.24 -2.24 -31.50
N ASP A 556 4.00 -1.75 -31.66
CA ASP A 556 2.79 -2.52 -31.40
C ASP A 556 2.54 -3.56 -32.52
N PRO A 557 1.89 -4.71 -32.21
CA PRO A 557 1.54 -5.69 -33.22
C PRO A 557 0.66 -5.10 -34.35
N PRO A 558 0.87 -5.47 -35.63
CA PRO A 558 0.09 -4.95 -36.75
C PRO A 558 -1.44 -5.14 -36.62
N SER A 559 -1.88 -6.23 -36.00
CA SER A 559 -3.29 -6.50 -35.69
C SER A 559 -3.89 -5.42 -34.78
N ARG A 560 -3.16 -5.06 -33.72
CA ARG A 560 -3.52 -3.99 -32.79
C ARG A 560 -3.54 -2.64 -33.49
N LEU A 561 -2.52 -2.32 -34.27
CA LEU A 561 -2.44 -1.05 -35.01
C LEU A 561 -3.65 -0.88 -35.94
N ARG A 562 -4.00 -1.92 -36.70
CA ARG A 562 -5.20 -1.91 -37.56
C ARG A 562 -6.49 -1.76 -36.77
N PHE A 563 -6.62 -2.41 -35.61
CA PHE A 563 -7.75 -2.21 -34.72
C PHE A 563 -7.86 -0.75 -34.26
N LEU A 564 -6.75 -0.12 -33.86
CA LEU A 564 -6.73 1.27 -33.41
C LEU A 564 -7.10 2.24 -34.54
N VAL A 565 -6.60 2.01 -35.75
CA VAL A 565 -6.98 2.80 -36.94
C VAL A 565 -8.49 2.75 -37.16
N HIS A 566 -9.08 1.55 -37.11
CA HIS A 566 -10.52 1.37 -37.29
C HIS A 566 -11.34 2.00 -36.15
N ASP A 567 -11.03 1.67 -34.88
CA ASP A 567 -11.80 2.15 -33.73
C ASP A 567 -11.71 3.68 -33.56
N SER A 568 -10.56 4.27 -33.90
CA SER A 568 -10.35 5.72 -33.81
C SER A 568 -11.15 6.52 -34.85
N ARG A 569 -11.70 5.85 -35.87
CA ARG A 569 -12.37 6.48 -37.01
C ARG A 569 -11.49 7.57 -37.64
N ALA A 570 -10.18 7.30 -37.72
CA ALA A 570 -9.24 8.23 -38.30
C ALA A 570 -9.63 8.54 -39.75
N SER A 571 -9.66 9.83 -40.11
CA SER A 571 -9.92 10.25 -41.50
C SER A 571 -8.70 10.06 -42.40
N LEU A 572 -7.51 10.01 -41.78
CA LEU A 572 -6.22 9.86 -42.44
C LEU A 572 -5.24 9.19 -41.47
N VAL A 573 -4.34 8.34 -41.97
CA VAL A 573 -3.18 7.82 -41.23
C VAL A 573 -1.91 8.27 -41.92
N LEU A 574 -1.00 8.90 -41.18
CA LEU A 574 0.30 9.33 -41.65
C LEU A 574 1.35 8.30 -41.26
N THR A 575 2.13 7.86 -42.24
CA THR A 575 3.16 6.82 -42.09
C THR A 575 4.40 7.16 -42.91
N ASP A 576 5.41 6.31 -42.90
CA ASP A 576 6.58 6.39 -43.76
C ASP A 576 6.84 5.03 -44.45
N PRO A 577 7.80 4.93 -45.37
CA PRO A 577 8.05 3.67 -46.08
C PRO A 577 8.42 2.49 -45.17
N GLU A 578 8.94 2.73 -43.97
CA GLU A 578 9.33 1.67 -43.02
C GLU A 578 8.15 1.13 -42.22
N THR A 579 7.12 1.96 -42.01
CA THR A 579 5.99 1.67 -41.12
C THR A 579 4.66 1.45 -41.84
N ALA A 580 4.57 1.77 -43.13
CA ALA A 580 3.32 1.73 -43.89
C ALA A 580 2.64 0.35 -43.85
N ASP A 581 3.44 -0.71 -44.00
CA ASP A 581 2.94 -2.09 -44.07
C ASP A 581 2.30 -2.56 -42.77
N LEU A 582 2.68 -1.97 -41.63
CA LEU A 582 2.14 -2.29 -40.31
C LEU A 582 0.64 -1.96 -40.22
N VAL A 583 0.22 -0.87 -40.87
CA VAL A 583 -1.17 -0.37 -40.84
C VAL A 583 -1.99 -0.79 -42.07
N THR A 584 -1.37 -1.06 -43.22
CA THR A 584 -2.08 -1.45 -44.45
C THR A 584 -2.24 -2.96 -44.62
N GLY A 585 -1.34 -3.77 -44.03
CA GLY A 585 -1.32 -5.23 -44.22
C GLY A 585 -0.69 -5.69 -45.54
N GLY A 586 0.03 -4.81 -46.24
CA GLY A 586 0.79 -5.13 -47.46
C GLY A 586 1.48 -3.89 -48.07
N PRO A 587 2.44 -4.09 -48.99
CA PRO A 587 3.27 -3.02 -49.54
C PRO A 587 2.46 -1.93 -50.24
N VAL A 588 2.65 -0.68 -49.82
CA VAL A 588 2.06 0.49 -50.47
C VAL A 588 2.83 0.76 -51.77
N GLY A 589 2.12 0.72 -52.92
CA GLY A 589 2.75 0.88 -54.23
C GLY A 589 3.46 2.23 -54.39
N ALA A 590 4.75 2.18 -54.74
CA ALA A 590 5.55 3.37 -55.02
C ALA A 590 4.88 4.24 -56.12
N GLY A 591 4.56 5.49 -55.77
CA GLY A 591 4.01 6.49 -56.72
C GLY A 591 2.51 6.77 -56.62
N ALA A 592 1.73 5.99 -55.86
CA ALA A 592 0.36 6.35 -55.49
C ALA A 592 0.33 6.61 -53.98
N GLY A 593 0.56 7.86 -53.57
CA GLY A 593 0.66 8.28 -52.16
C GLY A 593 -0.61 8.13 -51.31
N VAL A 594 -1.49 7.18 -51.62
CA VAL A 594 -2.68 6.83 -50.84
C VAL A 594 -2.80 5.30 -50.83
N GLY A 595 -2.40 4.67 -49.73
CA GLY A 595 -2.80 3.31 -49.38
C GLY A 595 -4.16 3.32 -48.68
N ALA A 596 -4.76 2.15 -48.45
CA ALA A 596 -6.00 2.04 -47.70
C ALA A 596 -5.86 0.94 -46.62
N ALA A 597 -6.17 1.26 -45.37
CA ALA A 597 -6.22 0.24 -44.32
C ALA A 597 -7.51 -0.58 -44.51
N ALA A 598 -7.38 -1.89 -44.76
CA ALA A 598 -8.51 -2.77 -45.04
C ALA A 598 -9.42 -2.92 -43.81
N GLU A 599 -10.73 -2.79 -44.01
CA GLU A 599 -11.71 -3.06 -42.96
C GLU A 599 -11.95 -4.57 -42.76
N PRO A 600 -12.09 -5.06 -41.52
CA PRO A 600 -12.49 -6.44 -41.25
C PRO A 600 -13.88 -6.81 -41.80
N ASP A 601 -14.80 -5.82 -41.89
CA ASP A 601 -16.23 -6.05 -42.17
C ASP A 601 -16.76 -5.37 -43.45
N GLY A 602 -15.87 -4.86 -44.32
CA GLY A 602 -16.25 -4.32 -45.64
C GLY A 602 -16.78 -2.88 -45.68
N GLY A 603 -16.47 -2.03 -44.69
CA GLY A 603 -16.76 -0.59 -44.72
C GLY A 603 -15.72 0.26 -45.48
N VAL A 604 -15.72 1.58 -45.22
CA VAL A 604 -14.95 2.57 -45.98
C VAL A 604 -13.51 2.60 -45.48
N ALA A 605 -12.57 2.11 -46.30
CA ALA A 605 -11.17 2.04 -45.95
C ALA A 605 -10.58 3.43 -45.60
N THR A 606 -9.86 3.51 -44.47
CA THR A 606 -9.15 4.73 -44.04
C THR A 606 -7.99 5.02 -44.98
N ALA A 607 -7.89 6.28 -45.44
CA ALA A 607 -6.79 6.73 -46.28
C ALA A 607 -5.45 6.70 -45.50
N VAL A 608 -4.41 6.13 -46.10
CA VAL A 608 -3.06 6.08 -45.55
C VAL A 608 -2.11 6.88 -46.44
N LEU A 609 -1.47 7.91 -45.88
CA LEU A 609 -0.54 8.78 -46.56
C LEU A 609 0.89 8.48 -46.10
N CYS A 610 1.69 7.91 -47.02
CA CYS A 610 3.10 7.63 -46.79
C CYS A 610 3.94 8.89 -47.07
N LEU A 611 4.60 9.40 -46.03
CA LEU A 611 5.52 10.54 -46.03
C LEU A 611 6.88 10.16 -46.60
N ASP A 612 6.88 9.69 -47.86
CA ASP A 612 8.09 9.44 -48.64
C ASP A 612 8.75 10.74 -49.12
N GLU A 613 9.94 10.62 -49.70
CA GLU A 613 10.71 11.78 -50.15
C GLU A 613 9.99 12.60 -51.23
N ALA A 614 9.22 11.95 -52.11
CA ALA A 614 8.47 12.62 -53.17
C ALA A 614 7.29 13.44 -52.60
N LEU A 615 6.64 12.95 -51.54
CA LEU A 615 5.61 13.70 -50.83
C LEU A 615 6.23 14.85 -50.03
N TRP A 616 7.36 14.65 -49.35
CA TRP A 616 8.06 15.74 -48.67
C TRP A 616 8.45 16.88 -49.63
N GLN A 617 8.86 16.57 -50.85
CA GLN A 617 9.11 17.59 -51.88
C GLN A 617 7.85 18.38 -52.24
N ARG A 618 6.69 17.73 -52.36
CA ARG A 618 5.39 18.41 -52.59
C ARG A 618 4.97 19.26 -51.40
N ILE A 619 5.23 18.78 -50.17
CA ILE A 619 4.98 19.55 -48.94
C ILE A 619 5.90 20.77 -48.88
N ALA A 620 7.16 20.67 -49.34
CA ALA A 620 8.13 21.77 -49.35
C ALA A 620 7.66 22.99 -50.18
N GLU A 621 6.78 22.79 -51.17
CA GLU A 621 6.19 23.85 -52.00
C GLU A 621 5.10 24.65 -51.27
N ARG A 622 4.64 24.19 -50.10
CA ARG A 622 3.59 24.87 -49.32
C ARG A 622 4.14 26.06 -48.54
N PRO A 623 3.27 27.01 -48.14
CA PRO A 623 3.70 28.15 -47.35
C PRO A 623 4.30 27.73 -46.00
N ALA A 624 5.30 28.48 -45.54
CA ALA A 624 5.97 28.23 -44.25
C ALA A 624 5.41 29.11 -43.10
N ASP A 625 4.46 30.01 -43.40
CA ASP A 625 3.74 30.81 -42.42
C ASP A 625 2.61 30.01 -41.75
N ASN A 626 2.17 30.48 -40.58
CA ASN A 626 1.19 29.76 -39.77
C ASN A 626 -0.16 29.63 -40.53
N PRO A 627 -0.77 28.43 -40.57
CA PRO A 627 -2.08 28.27 -41.21
C PRO A 627 -3.17 29.01 -40.42
N PRO A 628 -4.35 29.25 -41.04
CA PRO A 628 -5.49 29.86 -40.37
C PRO A 628 -5.90 29.05 -39.14
N ARG A 629 -6.29 29.74 -38.07
CA ARG A 629 -6.77 29.12 -36.84
C ARG A 629 -8.17 28.53 -37.07
N ARG A 630 -8.28 27.21 -36.93
CA ARG A 630 -9.54 26.48 -37.16
C ARG A 630 -10.12 25.86 -35.87
N ALA A 631 -9.27 25.43 -34.95
CA ALA A 631 -9.69 24.81 -33.68
C ALA A 631 -9.83 25.83 -32.54
N ASP A 632 -10.57 25.44 -31.51
CA ASP A 632 -10.78 26.16 -30.26
C ASP A 632 -10.54 25.25 -29.03
N VAL A 633 -10.61 25.81 -27.82
CA VAL A 633 -10.32 25.15 -26.54
C VAL A 633 -11.11 23.86 -26.32
N ASP A 634 -12.34 23.76 -26.81
CA ASP A 634 -13.19 22.59 -26.59
C ASP A 634 -12.98 21.49 -27.63
N ASN A 635 -12.23 21.76 -28.70
CA ASN A 635 -11.92 20.76 -29.71
C ASN A 635 -10.91 19.73 -29.20
N LEU A 636 -10.94 18.54 -29.82
CA LEU A 636 -9.99 17.47 -29.54
C LEU A 636 -8.56 17.89 -29.90
N LEU A 637 -7.63 17.60 -28.99
CA LEU A 637 -6.19 17.72 -29.21
C LEU A 637 -5.58 16.37 -29.61
N TYR A 638 -6.00 15.30 -28.93
CA TYR A 638 -5.55 13.94 -29.21
C TYR A 638 -6.59 12.90 -28.76
N VAL A 639 -6.48 11.70 -29.32
CA VAL A 639 -7.13 10.49 -28.79
C VAL A 639 -6.05 9.48 -28.45
N VAL A 640 -5.92 9.12 -27.18
CA VAL A 640 -4.94 8.11 -26.71
C VAL A 640 -5.69 6.87 -26.25
N TYR A 641 -5.21 5.70 -26.67
CA TYR A 641 -5.81 4.43 -26.31
C TYR A 641 -5.22 3.85 -25.03
N THR A 642 -6.09 3.30 -24.19
CA THR A 642 -5.70 2.53 -23.00
C THR A 642 -6.33 1.14 -23.06
N SER A 643 -5.76 0.21 -22.30
CA SER A 643 -6.37 -1.12 -22.11
C SER A 643 -7.77 -0.99 -21.51
N GLY A 644 -8.69 -1.87 -21.93
CA GLY A 644 -10.10 -1.80 -21.54
C GLY A 644 -10.54 -3.00 -20.71
N SER A 645 -11.28 -2.75 -19.64
CA SER A 645 -11.83 -3.80 -18.76
C SER A 645 -12.80 -4.76 -19.45
N THR A 646 -13.38 -4.37 -20.59
CA THR A 646 -14.21 -5.23 -21.45
C THR A 646 -13.39 -6.05 -22.46
N GLY A 647 -12.06 -6.00 -22.36
CA GLY A 647 -11.10 -6.68 -23.21
C GLY A 647 -10.85 -6.09 -24.60
N ARG A 648 -11.24 -4.82 -24.81
CA ARG A 648 -10.90 -4.06 -26.03
C ARG A 648 -10.32 -2.70 -25.64
N PRO A 649 -9.26 -2.22 -26.31
CA PRO A 649 -8.74 -0.88 -26.05
C PRO A 649 -9.81 0.20 -26.19
N LYS A 650 -9.71 1.26 -25.38
CA LYS A 650 -10.65 2.40 -25.37
C LYS A 650 -9.91 3.71 -25.66
N GLY A 651 -10.41 4.48 -26.63
CA GLY A 651 -9.83 5.78 -27.00
C GLY A 651 -10.31 6.89 -26.09
N ILE A 652 -9.40 7.61 -25.44
CA ILE A 652 -9.70 8.72 -24.52
C ILE A 652 -9.62 10.03 -25.28
N MET A 653 -10.72 10.78 -25.32
CA MET A 653 -10.84 12.04 -26.04
C MET A 653 -10.38 13.22 -25.20
N MET A 654 -9.16 13.71 -25.44
CA MET A 654 -8.61 14.87 -24.73
C MET A 654 -8.78 16.16 -25.52
N THR A 655 -9.16 17.25 -24.85
CA THR A 655 -9.36 18.56 -25.47
C THR A 655 -8.17 19.49 -25.25
N HIS A 656 -8.12 20.57 -26.05
CA HIS A 656 -7.18 21.65 -25.83
C HIS A 656 -7.30 22.27 -24.43
N ARG A 657 -8.53 22.49 -23.93
CA ARG A 657 -8.82 23.07 -22.61
C ARG A 657 -8.10 22.31 -21.49
N SER A 658 -8.27 21.00 -21.45
CA SER A 658 -7.69 20.15 -20.40
C SER A 658 -6.17 20.22 -20.42
N LYS A 659 -5.56 20.12 -21.61
CA LYS A 659 -4.10 20.18 -21.74
C LYS A 659 -3.55 21.58 -21.45
N LEU A 660 -4.21 22.64 -21.90
CA LEU A 660 -3.85 24.04 -21.64
C LEU A 660 -3.86 24.34 -20.14
N ASN A 661 -4.89 23.86 -19.42
CA ASN A 661 -4.98 24.02 -17.97
C ASN A 661 -3.76 23.39 -17.27
N MET A 662 -3.52 22.11 -17.56
CA MET A 662 -2.42 21.36 -16.98
C MET A 662 -1.05 22.00 -17.31
N MET A 663 -0.82 22.38 -18.57
CA MET A 663 0.46 22.96 -18.98
C MET A 663 0.72 24.34 -18.36
N ASN A 664 -0.31 25.19 -18.22
CA ASN A 664 -0.18 26.51 -17.59
C ASN A 664 0.22 26.43 -16.11
N TRP A 665 -0.14 25.33 -15.45
CA TRP A 665 0.26 25.04 -14.09
C TRP A 665 1.66 24.40 -14.04
N ILE A 666 1.84 23.27 -14.73
CA ILE A 666 3.01 22.40 -14.54
C ILE A 666 4.33 23.05 -14.94
N VAL A 667 4.33 23.97 -15.91
CA VAL A 667 5.57 24.65 -16.35
C VAL A 667 6.17 25.55 -15.28
N ARG A 668 5.37 25.98 -14.29
CA ARG A 668 5.85 26.75 -13.13
C ARG A 668 6.73 25.92 -12.21
N CYS A 669 6.63 24.59 -12.31
CA CYS A 669 7.45 23.64 -11.57
C CYS A 669 8.87 23.54 -12.13
N TYR A 670 9.10 23.91 -13.39
CA TYR A 670 10.38 23.78 -14.10
C TYR A 670 11.12 25.11 -14.19
N ARG A 671 12.46 25.07 -14.15
CA ARG A 671 13.30 26.28 -14.15
C ARG A 671 13.68 26.73 -15.56
N GLY A 672 13.32 27.96 -15.92
CA GLY A 672 13.80 28.63 -17.13
C GLY A 672 13.39 27.91 -18.43
N GLN A 673 14.36 27.65 -19.30
CA GLN A 673 14.15 26.92 -20.56
C GLN A 673 14.89 25.58 -20.50
N PRO A 674 14.26 24.54 -19.91
CA PRO A 674 14.89 23.27 -19.63
C PRO A 674 15.33 22.53 -20.91
N ARG A 675 16.28 21.63 -20.72
CA ARG A 675 16.61 20.58 -21.70
C ARG A 675 15.90 19.32 -21.23
N VAL A 676 14.81 18.99 -21.91
CA VAL A 676 13.86 17.95 -21.53
C VAL A 676 14.17 16.67 -22.29
N LEU A 677 14.28 15.56 -21.57
CA LEU A 677 14.40 14.23 -22.16
C LEU A 677 13.04 13.74 -22.68
N GLN A 678 12.98 13.29 -23.94
CA GLN A 678 11.82 12.61 -24.52
C GLN A 678 12.05 11.10 -24.41
N PHE A 679 11.54 10.49 -23.34
CA PHE A 679 11.77 9.09 -23.02
C PHE A 679 10.61 8.20 -23.48
N TYR A 680 9.37 8.52 -23.11
CA TYR A 680 8.20 7.64 -23.33
C TYR A 680 7.99 7.32 -24.82
N SER A 681 7.45 6.15 -25.12
CA SER A 681 7.00 5.85 -26.49
C SER A 681 5.77 6.68 -26.85
N MET A 682 5.32 6.70 -28.12
CA MET A 682 4.29 7.64 -28.56
C MET A 682 2.89 7.32 -27.99
N SER A 683 2.63 6.06 -27.62
CA SER A 683 1.29 5.61 -27.20
C SER A 683 0.77 6.27 -25.92
N PRO A 684 1.53 6.38 -24.80
CA PRO A 684 1.08 7.06 -23.60
C PRO A 684 0.95 8.58 -23.78
N ASP A 685 0.01 9.20 -23.07
CA ASP A 685 -0.19 10.65 -23.02
C ASP A 685 1.01 11.43 -22.44
N THR A 686 1.90 10.73 -21.73
CA THR A 686 3.15 11.28 -21.20
C THR A 686 4.14 11.66 -22.31
N TYR A 687 4.09 11.02 -23.49
CA TYR A 687 4.86 11.43 -24.66
C TYR A 687 4.65 12.91 -24.99
N LEU A 688 3.39 13.32 -25.11
CA LEU A 688 3.06 14.70 -25.43
C LEU A 688 3.37 15.63 -24.26
N LEU A 689 3.28 15.16 -23.00
CA LEU A 689 3.72 15.95 -21.86
C LEU A 689 5.21 16.32 -21.99
N GLU A 690 6.11 15.37 -22.25
CA GLU A 690 7.55 15.63 -22.41
C GLU A 690 7.82 16.65 -23.53
N VAL A 691 7.20 16.44 -24.69
CA VAL A 691 7.30 17.33 -25.85
C VAL A 691 6.85 18.75 -25.48
N MET A 692 5.71 18.85 -24.81
CA MET A 692 5.14 20.14 -24.42
C MET A 692 5.94 20.83 -23.32
N LEU A 693 6.57 20.13 -22.38
CA LEU A 693 7.41 20.78 -21.37
C LEU A 693 8.54 21.60 -22.01
N ALA A 694 9.15 21.10 -23.07
CA ALA A 694 10.13 21.86 -23.85
C ALA A 694 9.46 23.00 -24.63
N TRP A 695 8.44 22.69 -25.44
CA TRP A 695 7.81 23.67 -26.33
C TRP A 695 7.07 24.79 -25.61
N TRP A 696 6.59 24.56 -24.38
CA TRP A 696 5.85 25.56 -23.62
C TRP A 696 6.76 26.62 -23.01
N THR A 697 8.02 26.28 -22.79
CA THR A 697 9.01 27.09 -22.09
C THR A 697 10.04 27.71 -23.03
N GLY A 698 10.07 27.33 -24.30
CA GLY A 698 11.18 27.69 -25.20
C GLY A 698 12.45 26.87 -24.95
N GLY A 699 12.30 25.72 -24.28
CA GLY A 699 13.35 24.74 -23.98
C GLY A 699 13.78 23.91 -25.19
N THR A 700 14.64 22.93 -24.95
CA THR A 700 15.11 21.97 -25.96
C THR A 700 14.64 20.57 -25.61
N LEU A 701 13.98 19.89 -26.53
CA LEU A 701 13.63 18.48 -26.43
C LEU A 701 14.80 17.61 -26.94
N VAL A 702 15.24 16.65 -26.14
CA VAL A 702 16.29 15.68 -26.50
C VAL A 702 15.63 14.32 -26.69
N VAL A 703 15.55 13.87 -27.95
CA VAL A 703 14.92 12.59 -28.31
C VAL A 703 15.85 11.44 -27.99
N VAL A 704 15.38 10.51 -27.16
CA VAL A 704 16.12 9.28 -26.84
C VAL A 704 15.96 8.29 -27.98
N PRO A 705 17.03 7.77 -28.59
CA PRO A 705 16.93 6.67 -29.56
C PRO A 705 16.33 5.41 -28.91
N GLU A 706 15.63 4.56 -29.68
CA GLU A 706 14.93 3.40 -29.10
C GLU A 706 15.91 2.39 -28.50
N GLU A 707 17.06 2.20 -29.13
CA GLU A 707 18.16 1.37 -28.67
C GLU A 707 18.79 1.87 -27.35
N VAL A 708 18.73 3.18 -27.08
CA VAL A 708 19.25 3.79 -25.84
C VAL A 708 18.21 3.74 -24.73
N ARG A 709 16.92 3.80 -25.05
CA ARG A 709 15.84 3.93 -24.05
C ARG A 709 15.85 2.83 -22.99
N ARG A 710 16.31 1.62 -23.34
CA ARG A 710 16.36 0.44 -22.46
C ARG A 710 17.76 0.14 -21.90
N ASP A 711 18.78 0.92 -22.28
CA ASP A 711 20.17 0.80 -21.84
C ASP A 711 20.49 1.94 -20.86
N ILE A 712 20.50 1.62 -19.56
CA ILE A 712 20.69 2.60 -18.49
C ILE A 712 22.06 3.30 -18.57
N PRO A 713 23.20 2.61 -18.75
CA PRO A 713 24.48 3.26 -19.02
C PRO A 713 24.48 4.18 -20.24
N ALA A 714 23.88 3.77 -21.37
CA ALA A 714 23.79 4.62 -22.55
C ALA A 714 22.91 5.85 -22.31
N LEU A 715 21.81 5.69 -21.56
CA LEU A 715 20.92 6.78 -21.17
C LEU A 715 21.64 7.79 -20.27
N GLY A 716 22.45 7.33 -19.31
CA GLY A 716 23.29 8.19 -18.47
C GLY A 716 24.27 9.03 -19.30
N ARG A 717 24.98 8.42 -20.26
CA ARG A 717 25.86 9.13 -21.20
C ARG A 717 25.11 10.15 -22.07
N LEU A 718 23.88 9.84 -22.48
CA LEU A 718 23.05 10.76 -23.26
C LEU A 718 22.61 11.97 -22.42
N ILE A 719 22.22 11.75 -21.16
CA ILE A 719 21.87 12.81 -20.19
C ILE A 719 23.05 13.76 -20.01
N GLU A 720 24.26 13.21 -19.84
CA GLU A 720 25.50 13.98 -19.70
C GLU A 720 25.82 14.77 -20.97
N ALA A 721 25.91 14.09 -22.12
CA ALA A 721 26.34 14.67 -23.39
C ALA A 721 25.43 15.82 -23.83
N HIS A 722 24.12 15.68 -23.60
CA HIS A 722 23.16 16.71 -23.91
C HIS A 722 22.83 17.61 -22.71
N ARG A 723 23.49 17.47 -21.56
CA ARG A 723 23.26 18.29 -20.36
C ARG A 723 21.79 18.43 -20.01
N VAL A 724 21.08 17.31 -19.99
CA VAL A 724 19.64 17.25 -19.70
C VAL A 724 19.39 17.81 -18.30
N THR A 725 18.39 18.67 -18.16
CA THR A 725 18.05 19.33 -16.89
C THR A 725 16.72 18.87 -16.33
N ALA A 726 15.81 18.39 -17.18
CA ALA A 726 14.48 17.98 -16.80
C ALA A 726 14.12 16.62 -17.40
N THR A 727 13.48 15.76 -16.61
CA THR A 727 13.03 14.43 -17.06
C THR A 727 11.65 14.12 -16.48
N VAL A 728 10.85 13.37 -17.23
CA VAL A 728 9.66 12.68 -16.71
C VAL A 728 9.88 11.20 -17.01
N LEU A 729 10.03 10.37 -15.98
CA LEU A 729 10.41 8.97 -16.14
C LEU A 729 9.51 8.03 -15.34
N PRO A 730 9.33 6.78 -15.78
CA PRO A 730 8.72 5.77 -14.91
C PRO A 730 9.54 5.60 -13.63
N THR A 731 8.88 5.32 -12.51
CA THR A 731 9.54 5.07 -11.21
C THR A 731 10.70 4.09 -11.32
N VAL A 732 10.46 2.97 -12.00
CA VAL A 732 11.48 1.91 -12.20
C VAL A 732 12.71 2.43 -12.94
N VAL A 733 12.57 3.38 -13.86
CA VAL A 733 13.71 3.94 -14.60
C VAL A 733 14.50 4.89 -13.71
N VAL A 734 13.85 5.68 -12.86
CA VAL A 734 14.52 6.53 -11.86
C VAL A 734 15.32 5.68 -10.87
N GLU A 735 14.75 4.58 -10.38
CA GLU A 735 15.47 3.66 -9.48
C GLU A 735 16.71 3.04 -10.15
N HIS A 736 16.61 2.69 -11.43
CA HIS A 736 17.77 2.19 -12.20
C HIS A 736 18.84 3.25 -12.41
N LEU A 737 18.44 4.46 -12.78
CA LEU A 737 19.38 5.58 -12.94
C LEU A 737 20.04 5.92 -11.61
N ALA A 738 19.30 5.88 -10.50
CA ALA A 738 19.85 6.11 -9.17
C ALA A 738 20.91 5.08 -8.78
N ARG A 739 20.67 3.78 -9.03
CA ARG A 739 21.68 2.74 -8.82
C ARG A 739 22.91 2.90 -9.71
N HIS A 740 22.72 3.33 -10.96
CA HIS A 740 23.83 3.64 -11.86
C HIS A 740 24.63 4.87 -11.42
N ALA A 741 23.94 5.88 -10.87
CA ALA A 741 24.55 7.10 -10.35
C ALA A 741 25.47 6.86 -9.14
N ASP A 742 25.31 5.77 -8.41
CA ASP A 742 26.22 5.38 -7.31
C ASP A 742 27.67 5.18 -7.81
N GLN A 743 27.84 4.78 -9.07
CA GLN A 743 29.15 4.57 -9.71
C GLN A 743 29.52 5.70 -10.68
N HIS A 744 28.52 6.38 -11.25
CA HIS A 744 28.69 7.40 -12.29
C HIS A 744 27.93 8.71 -11.99
N PRO A 745 28.18 9.36 -10.83
CA PRO A 745 27.43 10.55 -10.43
C PRO A 745 27.64 11.75 -11.37
N GLU A 746 28.78 11.82 -12.06
CA GLU A 746 29.13 12.87 -13.02
C GLU A 746 28.13 12.99 -14.17
N GLN A 747 27.46 11.89 -14.53
CA GLN A 747 26.53 11.86 -15.66
C GLN A 747 25.22 12.62 -15.38
N PHE A 748 24.92 12.87 -14.10
CA PHE A 748 23.61 13.38 -13.66
C PHE A 748 23.66 14.80 -13.10
N VAL A 749 24.84 15.43 -13.04
CA VAL A 749 25.05 16.74 -12.39
C VAL A 749 24.26 17.89 -13.02
N SER A 750 23.77 17.74 -14.25
CA SER A 750 22.91 18.73 -14.92
C SER A 750 21.44 18.62 -14.54
N LEU A 751 20.99 17.50 -13.96
CA LEU A 751 19.59 17.30 -13.59
C LEU A 751 19.17 18.28 -12.48
N ARG A 752 17.95 18.80 -12.63
CA ARG A 752 17.33 19.76 -11.71
C ARG A 752 15.90 19.35 -11.39
N ASP A 753 15.13 19.02 -12.42
CA ASP A 753 13.71 18.70 -12.27
C ASP A 753 13.47 17.25 -12.73
N VAL A 754 13.38 16.32 -11.78
CA VAL A 754 13.11 14.91 -12.05
C VAL A 754 11.68 14.61 -11.63
N ALA A 755 10.83 14.24 -12.58
CA ALA A 755 9.45 13.89 -12.30
C ALA A 755 9.20 12.40 -12.57
N THR A 756 8.26 11.85 -11.81
CA THR A 756 7.81 10.47 -11.94
C THR A 756 6.30 10.42 -12.08
N THR A 757 5.80 9.46 -12.84
CA THR A 757 4.36 9.25 -13.00
C THR A 757 4.06 7.81 -13.37
N GLY A 758 2.78 7.43 -13.28
CA GLY A 758 2.29 6.14 -13.75
C GLY A 758 2.43 4.98 -12.76
N ASP A 759 3.15 5.10 -11.65
CA ASP A 759 3.25 4.04 -10.62
C ASP A 759 3.52 4.60 -9.22
N ARG A 760 3.57 3.73 -8.20
CA ARG A 760 3.98 4.07 -6.83
C ARG A 760 5.46 4.42 -6.81
N GLN A 761 5.79 5.69 -6.58
CA GLN A 761 7.17 6.11 -6.39
C GLN A 761 7.71 5.65 -5.02
N ARG A 762 8.62 4.67 -5.03
CA ARG A 762 9.38 4.28 -3.85
C ARG A 762 10.67 5.08 -3.75
N ILE A 763 11.13 5.29 -2.53
CA ILE A 763 12.30 6.09 -2.23
C ILE A 763 13.28 5.24 -1.44
N GLY A 764 13.99 4.39 -2.20
CA GLY A 764 15.04 3.53 -1.65
C GLY A 764 16.36 4.29 -1.43
N PRO A 765 17.36 3.63 -0.81
CA PRO A 765 18.65 4.23 -0.49
C PRO A 765 19.37 4.87 -1.69
N SER A 766 19.44 4.20 -2.85
CA SER A 766 20.10 4.77 -4.03
C SER A 766 19.41 6.04 -4.55
N VAL A 767 18.08 6.12 -4.48
CA VAL A 767 17.36 7.35 -4.86
C VAL A 767 17.72 8.48 -3.90
N ARG A 768 17.68 8.23 -2.58
CA ARG A 768 18.08 9.22 -1.58
C ARG A 768 19.52 9.70 -1.77
N GLN A 769 20.44 8.78 -2.07
CA GLN A 769 21.85 9.06 -2.30
C GLN A 769 22.08 9.87 -3.59
N MET A 770 21.45 9.50 -4.70
CA MET A 770 21.50 10.25 -5.95
C MET A 770 21.06 11.70 -5.75
N PHE A 771 19.91 11.92 -5.09
CA PHE A 771 19.42 13.27 -4.84
C PHE A 771 20.26 14.02 -3.81
N ALA A 772 20.81 13.36 -2.77
CA ALA A 772 21.75 13.98 -1.83
C ALA A 772 22.99 14.54 -2.54
N ALA A 773 23.48 13.86 -3.58
CA ALA A 773 24.58 14.34 -4.43
C ALA A 773 24.17 15.48 -5.40
N LEU A 774 22.87 15.74 -5.54
CA LEU A 774 22.27 16.75 -6.40
C LEU A 774 21.44 17.76 -5.57
N PRO A 775 22.07 18.65 -4.78
CA PRO A 775 21.38 19.54 -3.82
C PRO A 775 20.38 20.51 -4.48
N GLU A 776 20.56 20.78 -5.77
CA GLU A 776 19.67 21.64 -6.56
C GLU A 776 18.52 20.90 -7.23
N ALA A 777 18.53 19.56 -7.20
CA ALA A 777 17.53 18.72 -7.83
C ALA A 777 16.33 18.46 -6.93
N VAL A 778 15.15 18.35 -7.53
CA VAL A 778 13.89 17.98 -6.88
C VAL A 778 13.31 16.71 -7.51
N LEU A 779 12.60 15.93 -6.71
CA LEU A 779 11.82 14.78 -7.17
C LEU A 779 10.33 15.10 -7.08
N ASP A 780 9.66 15.22 -8.22
CA ASP A 780 8.23 15.43 -8.30
C ASP A 780 7.50 14.09 -8.55
N ASN A 781 6.52 13.77 -7.71
CA ASN A 781 5.60 12.65 -7.93
C ASN A 781 4.29 13.17 -8.52
N HIS A 782 4.08 12.92 -9.81
CA HIS A 782 2.86 13.29 -10.53
C HIS A 782 1.86 12.14 -10.48
N TYR A 783 0.67 12.41 -9.96
CA TYR A 783 -0.44 11.47 -10.00
C TYR A 783 -1.51 11.92 -10.99
N GLY A 784 -2.04 10.95 -11.72
CA GLY A 784 -3.12 11.15 -12.66
C GLY A 784 -3.28 9.99 -13.65
N GLN A 785 -4.49 9.86 -14.20
CA GLN A 785 -4.80 8.90 -15.26
C GLN A 785 -4.93 9.62 -16.60
N THR A 786 -4.84 8.91 -17.71
CA THR A 786 -5.01 9.47 -19.05
C THR A 786 -6.32 10.24 -19.23
N GLU A 787 -7.38 9.86 -18.53
CA GLU A 787 -8.67 10.57 -18.52
C GLU A 787 -8.65 11.94 -17.82
N ALA A 788 -7.58 12.28 -17.08
CA ALA A 788 -7.46 13.56 -16.36
C ALA A 788 -6.06 14.23 -16.49
N ASN A 789 -5.11 13.61 -17.19
CA ASN A 789 -3.69 13.96 -17.19
C ASN A 789 -3.14 14.05 -15.75
N VAL A 790 -2.24 15.00 -15.44
CA VAL A 790 -1.75 15.26 -14.08
C VAL A 790 -2.84 15.92 -13.24
N VAL A 791 -3.20 15.27 -12.12
CA VAL A 791 -4.26 15.68 -11.20
C VAL A 791 -3.70 16.28 -9.92
N THR A 792 -2.68 15.64 -9.34
CA THR A 792 -1.99 16.11 -8.15
C THR A 792 -0.49 16.01 -8.31
N LEU A 793 0.24 16.77 -7.50
CA LEU A 793 1.70 16.72 -7.44
C LEU A 793 2.16 16.74 -5.99
N ASN A 794 3.17 15.92 -5.69
CA ASN A 794 3.97 16.03 -4.48
C ASN A 794 5.43 16.29 -4.84
N ARG A 795 5.96 17.44 -4.40
CA ARG A 795 7.36 17.84 -4.62
C ARG A 795 8.19 17.47 -3.41
N LEU A 796 9.25 16.70 -3.63
CA LEU A 796 10.23 16.36 -2.61
C LEU A 796 11.48 17.22 -2.77
N THR A 797 11.79 17.96 -1.71
CA THR A 797 12.95 18.86 -1.63
C THR A 797 13.88 18.42 -0.52
N HIS A 798 15.13 18.85 -0.57
CA HIS A 798 16.13 18.61 0.47
C HIS A 798 15.68 19.06 1.88
N PRO A 799 16.19 18.41 2.96
CA PRO A 799 17.12 17.27 2.94
C PRO A 799 16.44 15.94 2.57
N THR A 800 17.17 15.03 1.91
CA THR A 800 16.63 13.74 1.46
C THR A 800 16.35 12.74 2.59
N ASP A 801 16.90 12.96 3.77
CA ASP A 801 16.65 12.14 4.97
C ASP A 801 15.20 12.25 5.44
N ASP A 802 14.56 13.40 5.19
CA ASP A 802 13.16 13.66 5.57
C ASP A 802 12.14 13.07 4.58
N TRP A 803 12.60 12.51 3.45
CA TRP A 803 11.67 11.97 2.45
C TRP A 803 10.97 10.70 3.00
N PRO A 804 9.68 10.50 2.69
CA PRO A 804 9.00 9.25 3.05
C PRO A 804 9.50 8.09 2.17
N ASP A 805 9.36 6.84 2.62
CA ASP A 805 9.75 5.67 1.80
C ASP A 805 8.88 5.47 0.55
N GLN A 806 7.67 6.06 0.55
CA GLN A 806 6.76 6.10 -0.58
C GLN A 806 6.26 7.52 -0.75
N ALA A 807 6.45 8.09 -1.95
CA ALA A 807 5.98 9.44 -2.21
C ALA A 807 4.44 9.48 -2.23
N PRO A 808 3.80 10.41 -1.49
CA PRO A 808 2.35 10.59 -1.55
C PRO A 808 1.92 11.22 -2.88
N MET A 809 0.62 11.21 -3.19
CA MET A 809 0.09 11.84 -4.41
C MET A 809 0.16 13.37 -4.35
N GLY A 810 0.09 13.95 -3.15
CA GLY A 810 0.18 15.40 -2.94
C GLY A 810 -1.17 16.10 -2.96
N ARG A 811 -1.23 17.30 -3.55
CA ARG A 811 -2.44 18.15 -3.61
C ARG A 811 -2.89 18.44 -5.04
N PRO A 812 -4.18 18.76 -5.27
CA PRO A 812 -4.73 19.06 -6.59
C PRO A 812 -4.07 20.26 -7.26
N ILE A 813 -3.89 20.16 -8.58
CA ILE A 813 -3.40 21.28 -9.40
C ILE A 813 -4.50 22.30 -9.69
N ASP A 814 -4.14 23.46 -10.25
CA ASP A 814 -5.05 24.55 -10.58
C ASP A 814 -6.32 24.07 -11.33
N ASN A 815 -7.47 24.63 -10.95
CA ASN A 815 -8.79 24.41 -11.54
C ASN A 815 -9.33 22.97 -11.49
N LEU A 816 -8.73 22.10 -10.67
CA LEU A 816 -9.24 20.75 -10.42
C LEU A 816 -9.88 20.64 -9.03
N ARG A 817 -10.80 19.68 -8.92
CA ARG A 817 -11.34 19.22 -7.64
C ARG A 817 -11.09 17.73 -7.49
N VAL A 818 -10.66 17.31 -6.32
CA VAL A 818 -10.39 15.91 -5.98
C VAL A 818 -11.20 15.56 -4.75
N TYR A 819 -12.01 14.51 -4.87
CA TYR A 819 -12.81 13.96 -3.79
C TYR A 819 -12.36 12.53 -3.49
N VAL A 820 -12.42 12.14 -2.22
CA VAL A 820 -12.31 10.75 -1.79
C VAL A 820 -13.68 10.35 -1.26
N LEU A 821 -14.37 9.47 -1.98
CA LEU A 821 -15.79 9.16 -1.75
C LEU A 821 -16.01 7.69 -1.42
N ASP A 822 -17.08 7.41 -0.67
CA ASP A 822 -17.59 6.06 -0.50
C ASP A 822 -18.40 5.60 -1.73
N THR A 823 -18.92 4.36 -1.69
CA THR A 823 -19.73 3.78 -2.76
C THR A 823 -21.05 4.49 -3.00
N ALA A 824 -21.49 5.36 -2.08
CA ALA A 824 -22.70 6.17 -2.18
C ALA A 824 -22.40 7.62 -2.61
N MET A 825 -21.17 7.90 -3.09
CA MET A 825 -20.71 9.23 -3.52
C MET A 825 -20.67 10.26 -2.37
N ARG A 826 -20.45 9.83 -1.13
CA ARG A 826 -20.32 10.72 0.05
C ARG A 826 -18.85 10.87 0.42
N PRO A 827 -18.39 12.06 0.84
CA PRO A 827 -17.01 12.23 1.33
C PRO A 827 -16.72 11.29 2.49
N VAL A 828 -15.56 10.64 2.45
CA VAL A 828 -15.07 9.84 3.58
C VAL A 828 -14.35 10.73 4.60
N PRO A 829 -14.36 10.37 5.89
CA PRO A 829 -13.59 11.07 6.93
C PRO A 829 -12.09 11.10 6.62
N VAL A 830 -11.37 12.08 7.18
CA VAL A 830 -9.91 12.12 7.09
C VAL A 830 -9.33 10.84 7.72
N GLY A 831 -8.35 10.25 7.06
CA GLY A 831 -7.74 8.96 7.40
C GLY A 831 -8.46 7.73 6.83
N ALA A 832 -9.74 7.83 6.44
CA ALA A 832 -10.49 6.71 5.85
C ALA A 832 -10.16 6.50 4.37
N TYR A 833 -10.20 5.25 3.92
CA TYR A 833 -10.06 4.93 2.51
C TYR A 833 -11.37 5.09 1.75
N GLY A 834 -11.30 5.75 0.59
CA GLY A 834 -12.38 5.80 -0.38
C GLY A 834 -11.85 5.80 -1.82
N GLU A 835 -12.75 5.96 -2.78
CA GLU A 835 -12.44 6.07 -4.20
C GLU A 835 -12.14 7.52 -4.59
N VAL A 836 -11.11 7.74 -5.41
CA VAL A 836 -10.75 9.06 -5.91
C VAL A 836 -11.65 9.46 -7.08
N TYR A 837 -12.24 10.65 -7.00
CA TYR A 837 -12.99 11.30 -8.07
C TYR A 837 -12.34 12.63 -8.42
N VAL A 838 -12.29 12.95 -9.71
CA VAL A 838 -11.65 14.17 -10.22
C VAL A 838 -12.64 14.99 -11.03
N GLY A 839 -12.81 16.26 -10.69
CA GLY A 839 -13.61 17.23 -11.43
C GLY A 839 -12.78 18.41 -11.90
N GLY A 840 -13.43 19.28 -12.69
CA GLY A 840 -12.84 20.55 -13.14
C GLY A 840 -12.23 20.51 -14.54
N ALA A 841 -11.35 21.47 -14.83
CA ALA A 841 -10.95 21.79 -16.20
C ALA A 841 -10.06 20.73 -16.90
N GLY A 842 -9.53 19.76 -16.17
CA GLY A 842 -8.54 18.78 -16.67
C GLY A 842 -9.10 17.44 -17.13
N ILE A 843 -10.38 17.16 -16.89
CA ILE A 843 -10.97 15.86 -17.27
C ILE A 843 -11.20 15.76 -18.78
N ALA A 844 -11.12 14.55 -19.32
CA ALA A 844 -11.37 14.24 -20.71
C ALA A 844 -12.83 14.45 -21.10
N ARG A 845 -13.08 14.57 -22.40
CA ARG A 845 -14.45 14.64 -22.92
C ARG A 845 -15.21 13.33 -22.64
N GLY A 846 -14.53 12.19 -22.78
CA GLY A 846 -15.06 10.85 -22.57
C GLY A 846 -14.29 9.81 -23.38
N TYR A 847 -14.89 8.65 -23.58
CA TYR A 847 -14.36 7.60 -24.44
C TYR A 847 -14.96 7.67 -25.84
N LEU A 848 -14.10 7.62 -26.87
CA LEU A 848 -14.49 7.72 -28.27
C LEU A 848 -15.43 6.59 -28.65
N GLY A 849 -16.60 6.93 -29.22
CA GLY A 849 -17.58 5.94 -29.68
C GLY A 849 -18.23 5.08 -28.57
N ARG A 850 -17.96 5.37 -27.29
CA ARG A 850 -18.37 4.54 -26.13
C ARG A 850 -19.15 5.36 -25.09
N PRO A 851 -20.41 5.75 -25.39
CA PRO A 851 -21.24 6.52 -24.46
C PRO A 851 -21.59 5.73 -23.19
N ASP A 852 -21.67 4.40 -23.29
CA ASP A 852 -21.86 3.47 -22.17
C ASP A 852 -20.73 3.57 -21.14
N LEU A 853 -19.48 3.43 -21.59
CA LEU A 853 -18.31 3.55 -20.71
C LEU A 853 -18.14 4.99 -20.22
N THR A 854 -18.48 5.97 -21.06
CA THR A 854 -18.37 7.39 -20.70
C THR A 854 -19.32 7.73 -19.56
N ALA A 855 -20.59 7.29 -19.63
CA ALA A 855 -21.55 7.55 -18.56
C ALA A 855 -21.19 6.84 -17.25
N ALA A 856 -20.55 5.66 -17.33
CA ALA A 856 -20.09 4.93 -16.15
C ALA A 856 -18.85 5.55 -15.48
N ALA A 857 -17.95 6.14 -16.26
CA ALA A 857 -16.70 6.73 -15.75
C ALA A 857 -16.79 8.24 -15.48
N PHE A 858 -17.63 8.98 -16.19
CA PHE A 858 -17.78 10.44 -16.05
C PHE A 858 -19.18 10.75 -15.53
N VAL A 859 -19.35 10.66 -14.21
CA VAL A 859 -20.62 10.78 -13.51
C VAL A 859 -20.96 12.26 -13.23
N PRO A 860 -22.24 12.62 -13.00
CA PRO A 860 -22.59 13.97 -12.57
C PRO A 860 -21.90 14.35 -11.26
N ASP A 861 -21.47 15.60 -11.12
CA ASP A 861 -20.88 16.13 -9.89
C ASP A 861 -21.99 16.56 -8.89
N PRO A 862 -22.21 15.83 -7.77
CA PRO A 862 -23.21 16.21 -6.77
C PRO A 862 -22.77 17.41 -5.90
N PHE A 863 -21.50 17.84 -6.01
CA PHE A 863 -20.92 18.96 -5.26
C PHE A 863 -20.74 20.22 -6.13
N GLY A 864 -21.08 20.13 -7.42
CA GLY A 864 -21.00 21.23 -8.38
C GLY A 864 -22.09 22.28 -8.17
N ASN A 865 -22.04 23.36 -8.95
CA ASN A 865 -23.02 24.46 -8.86
C ASN A 865 -24.32 24.17 -9.64
N GLY A 866 -24.55 22.92 -10.04
CA GLY A 866 -25.72 22.50 -10.81
C GLY A 866 -25.66 22.87 -12.30
N THR A 867 -24.46 23.15 -12.84
CA THR A 867 -24.28 23.59 -14.24
C THR A 867 -23.94 22.45 -15.20
N GLY A 868 -24.10 21.21 -14.75
CA GLY A 868 -23.76 20.01 -15.53
C GLY A 868 -22.29 19.61 -15.41
N GLU A 869 -21.60 20.05 -14.36
CA GLU A 869 -20.25 19.56 -14.04
C GLU A 869 -20.23 18.03 -13.87
N ARG A 870 -19.09 17.42 -14.19
CA ARG A 870 -18.87 15.97 -14.13
C ARG A 870 -17.66 15.65 -13.27
N LEU A 871 -17.70 14.49 -12.63
CA LEU A 871 -16.57 13.84 -11.97
C LEU A 871 -16.12 12.63 -12.79
N TYR A 872 -14.83 12.54 -13.04
CA TYR A 872 -14.18 11.32 -13.49
C TYR A 872 -13.92 10.40 -12.29
N ARG A 873 -14.50 9.21 -12.36
CA ARG A 873 -14.33 8.10 -11.42
C ARG A 873 -13.05 7.34 -11.76
N THR A 874 -12.03 7.46 -10.91
CA THR A 874 -10.68 6.96 -11.26
C THR A 874 -10.52 5.45 -11.08
N GLY A 875 -11.27 4.83 -10.16
CA GLY A 875 -11.02 3.47 -9.66
C GLY A 875 -9.84 3.34 -8.69
N ASP A 876 -9.15 4.45 -8.36
CA ASP A 876 -8.05 4.47 -7.39
C ASP A 876 -8.60 4.61 -5.97
N ARG A 877 -8.09 3.80 -5.05
CA ARG A 877 -8.34 3.86 -3.60
C ARG A 877 -7.30 4.77 -2.96
N ALA A 878 -7.73 5.76 -2.19
CA ALA A 878 -6.86 6.70 -1.50
C ALA A 878 -7.46 7.15 -0.17
N ARG A 879 -6.68 7.91 0.62
CA ARG A 879 -7.14 8.63 1.80
C ARG A 879 -6.52 10.01 1.90
N TRP A 880 -7.20 10.94 2.54
CA TRP A 880 -6.59 12.17 3.02
C TRP A 880 -5.87 11.92 4.34
N ARG A 881 -4.60 12.30 4.44
CA ARG A 881 -3.87 12.33 5.71
C ARG A 881 -4.30 13.56 6.54
N PRO A 882 -4.09 13.57 7.86
CA PRO A 882 -4.41 14.73 8.72
C PRO A 882 -3.74 16.05 8.29
N ASP A 883 -2.63 16.00 7.53
CA ASP A 883 -1.91 17.15 6.98
C ASP A 883 -2.48 17.66 5.63
N GLY A 884 -3.57 17.06 5.13
CA GLY A 884 -4.19 17.40 3.86
C GLY A 884 -3.38 16.96 2.65
N ILE A 885 -2.54 15.93 2.79
CA ILE A 885 -1.86 15.27 1.68
C ILE A 885 -2.63 14.01 1.27
N LEU A 886 -2.88 13.85 -0.04
CA LEU A 886 -3.55 12.67 -0.58
C LEU A 886 -2.56 11.49 -0.69
N GLU A 887 -2.96 10.33 -0.19
CA GLU A 887 -2.14 9.13 -0.17
C GLU A 887 -2.80 7.97 -0.94
N PHE A 888 -2.04 7.33 -1.83
CA PHE A 888 -2.51 6.18 -2.61
C PHE A 888 -2.54 4.89 -1.79
N ALA A 889 -3.67 4.20 -1.78
CA ALA A 889 -3.87 2.94 -1.10
C ALA A 889 -3.90 1.73 -2.04
N GLY A 890 -4.23 1.92 -3.32
CA GLY A 890 -4.32 0.83 -4.30
C GLY A 890 -5.45 1.05 -5.30
N ARG A 891 -5.84 -0.02 -5.99
CA ARG A 891 -6.99 -0.04 -6.90
C ARG A 891 -8.21 -0.65 -6.21
N ILE A 892 -9.40 -0.18 -6.55
CA ILE A 892 -10.65 -0.80 -6.13
C ILE A 892 -11.04 -1.94 -7.08
N ASP A 893 -10.58 -1.86 -8.33
CA ASP A 893 -10.75 -2.90 -9.34
C ASP A 893 -9.46 -3.74 -9.51
N PHE A 894 -9.48 -4.64 -10.51
CA PHE A 894 -8.36 -5.55 -10.81
C PHE A 894 -7.31 -4.93 -11.73
N GLN A 895 -7.45 -3.66 -12.10
CA GLN A 895 -6.46 -3.00 -12.92
C GLN A 895 -5.13 -2.96 -12.20
N VAL A 896 -4.04 -3.13 -12.93
CA VAL A 896 -2.69 -3.08 -12.39
C VAL A 896 -1.82 -2.11 -13.17
N LYS A 897 -0.82 -1.55 -12.49
CA LYS A 897 0.24 -0.78 -13.12
C LYS A 897 1.54 -1.56 -12.95
N ILE A 898 2.20 -1.87 -14.06
CA ILE A 898 3.46 -2.63 -14.09
C ILE A 898 4.44 -1.82 -14.95
N HIS A 899 5.55 -1.39 -14.34
CA HIS A 899 6.59 -0.59 -15.00
C HIS A 899 6.06 0.69 -15.69
N GLY A 900 5.02 1.30 -15.13
CA GLY A 900 4.37 2.49 -15.69
C GLY A 900 3.32 2.20 -16.77
N TYR A 901 3.11 0.95 -17.18
CA TYR A 901 2.04 0.57 -18.10
C TYR A 901 0.75 0.24 -17.33
N ARG A 902 -0.37 0.79 -17.81
CA ARG A 902 -1.71 0.50 -17.31
C ARG A 902 -2.24 -0.77 -17.99
N ILE A 903 -2.42 -1.84 -17.21
CA ILE A 903 -2.82 -3.15 -17.72
C ILE A 903 -4.14 -3.56 -17.08
N GLU A 904 -5.10 -3.94 -17.92
CA GLU A 904 -6.35 -4.56 -17.50
C GLU A 904 -6.23 -6.08 -17.67
N PRO A 905 -6.17 -6.87 -16.59
CA PRO A 905 -6.12 -8.33 -16.69
C PRO A 905 -7.25 -8.91 -17.55
N GLY A 906 -8.43 -8.26 -17.55
CA GLY A 906 -9.57 -8.64 -18.39
C GLY A 906 -9.30 -8.64 -19.90
N GLU A 907 -8.40 -7.79 -20.41
CA GLU A 907 -7.99 -7.80 -21.83
C GLU A 907 -7.17 -9.05 -22.15
N ILE A 908 -6.28 -9.43 -21.25
CA ILE A 908 -5.49 -10.65 -21.39
C ILE A 908 -6.39 -11.89 -21.24
N GLU A 909 -7.30 -11.89 -20.27
CA GLU A 909 -8.31 -12.94 -20.07
C GLU A 909 -9.18 -13.14 -21.32
N SER A 910 -9.54 -12.06 -22.00
CA SER A 910 -10.34 -12.11 -23.24
C SER A 910 -9.55 -12.72 -24.40
N CYS A 911 -8.28 -12.34 -24.57
CA CYS A 911 -7.39 -12.95 -25.57
C CYS A 911 -7.15 -14.44 -25.27
N LEU A 912 -6.93 -14.80 -24.00
CA LEU A 912 -6.78 -16.19 -23.57
C LEU A 912 -8.05 -17.00 -23.86
N ALA A 913 -9.23 -16.48 -23.53
CA ALA A 913 -10.51 -17.14 -23.76
C ALA A 913 -10.87 -17.29 -25.26
N ALA A 914 -10.30 -16.44 -26.13
CA ALA A 914 -10.47 -16.53 -27.57
C ALA A 914 -9.69 -17.70 -28.20
N LEU A 915 -8.70 -18.27 -27.49
CA LEU A 915 -7.93 -19.40 -27.98
C LEU A 915 -8.80 -20.68 -28.08
N PRO A 916 -8.79 -21.40 -29.22
CA PRO A 916 -9.67 -22.56 -29.42
C PRO A 916 -9.48 -23.71 -28.43
N THR A 917 -8.31 -23.78 -27.79
CA THR A 917 -7.91 -24.83 -26.84
C THR A 917 -8.23 -24.48 -25.38
N VAL A 918 -8.55 -23.21 -25.08
CA VAL A 918 -8.79 -22.72 -23.71
C VAL A 918 -10.29 -22.77 -23.36
N GLY A 919 -10.62 -23.31 -22.19
CA GLY A 919 -11.95 -23.39 -21.62
C GLY A 919 -12.31 -22.12 -20.84
N GLU A 920 -11.65 -21.92 -19.70
CA GLU A 920 -11.74 -20.72 -18.87
C GLU A 920 -10.35 -20.09 -18.72
N ALA A 921 -10.30 -18.77 -18.50
CA ALA A 921 -9.07 -18.03 -18.27
C ALA A 921 -9.22 -17.03 -17.12
N ALA A 922 -8.16 -16.84 -16.34
CA ALA A 922 -8.06 -15.81 -15.31
C ALA A 922 -6.64 -15.25 -15.29
N VAL A 923 -6.46 -13.95 -15.04
CA VAL A 923 -5.14 -13.33 -14.95
C VAL A 923 -5.01 -12.61 -13.61
N VAL A 924 -3.91 -12.87 -12.92
CA VAL A 924 -3.57 -12.25 -11.63
C VAL A 924 -2.20 -11.59 -11.76
N CYS A 925 -2.07 -10.39 -11.20
CA CYS A 925 -0.77 -9.80 -10.96
C CYS A 925 -0.24 -10.30 -9.61
N ASP A 926 0.83 -11.07 -9.65
CA ASP A 926 1.57 -11.46 -8.46
C ASP A 926 2.46 -10.30 -8.02
N THR A 927 2.19 -9.80 -6.81
CA THR A 927 2.92 -8.71 -6.17
C THR A 927 3.66 -9.19 -4.91
N SER A 928 3.86 -10.49 -4.74
CA SER A 928 4.58 -11.08 -3.60
C SER A 928 6.00 -10.56 -3.47
N VAL A 929 6.67 -10.29 -4.60
CA VAL A 929 7.92 -9.53 -4.68
C VAL A 929 7.57 -8.11 -5.13
N PRO A 930 7.54 -7.13 -4.21
CA PRO A 930 7.02 -5.80 -4.53
C PRO A 930 7.83 -5.05 -5.60
N GLU A 931 9.09 -5.44 -5.83
CA GLU A 931 10.02 -4.82 -6.79
C GLU A 931 9.90 -5.39 -8.21
N ALA A 932 9.23 -6.53 -8.36
CA ALA A 932 9.07 -7.24 -9.63
C ALA A 932 7.64 -7.81 -9.78
N PRO A 933 6.60 -6.94 -9.84
CA PRO A 933 5.25 -7.41 -10.08
C PRO A 933 5.16 -8.09 -11.46
N ARG A 934 4.47 -9.23 -11.52
CA ARG A 934 4.37 -10.04 -12.76
C ARG A 934 2.95 -10.52 -13.01
N LEU A 935 2.61 -10.68 -14.28
CA LEU A 935 1.34 -11.25 -14.70
C LEU A 935 1.43 -12.78 -14.76
N ILE A 936 0.50 -13.45 -14.10
CA ILE A 936 0.29 -14.89 -14.17
C ILE A 936 -1.05 -15.15 -14.85
N GLY A 937 -1.02 -15.85 -15.99
CA GLY A 937 -2.22 -16.29 -16.69
C GLY A 937 -2.57 -17.72 -16.29
N TYR A 938 -3.76 -17.92 -15.78
CA TYR A 938 -4.30 -19.25 -15.48
C TYR A 938 -5.29 -19.64 -16.56
N VAL A 939 -5.22 -20.89 -17.00
CA VAL A 939 -6.08 -21.42 -18.07
C VAL A 939 -6.53 -22.84 -17.75
N THR A 940 -7.73 -23.21 -18.18
CA THR A 940 -8.19 -24.60 -18.20
C THR A 940 -8.26 -25.10 -19.64
N PRO A 941 -7.93 -26.38 -19.91
CA PRO A 941 -8.08 -26.94 -21.25
C PRO A 941 -9.55 -27.20 -21.59
N ARG A 942 -9.95 -27.00 -22.86
CA ARG A 942 -11.25 -27.51 -23.33
C ARG A 942 -11.25 -29.05 -23.32
N PRO A 943 -12.40 -29.70 -23.07
CA PRO A 943 -12.48 -31.16 -23.06
C PRO A 943 -11.90 -31.78 -24.35
N GLY A 944 -10.96 -32.72 -24.20
CA GLY A 944 -10.32 -33.44 -25.31
C GLY A 944 -9.26 -32.65 -26.08
N ARG A 945 -8.80 -31.50 -25.57
CA ARG A 945 -7.69 -30.72 -26.14
C ARG A 945 -6.53 -30.64 -25.15
N GLU A 946 -5.32 -30.87 -25.64
CA GLU A 946 -4.10 -30.59 -24.87
C GLU A 946 -3.75 -29.11 -24.97
N LEU A 947 -3.22 -28.56 -23.88
CA LEU A 947 -2.85 -27.16 -23.74
C LEU A 947 -1.48 -27.07 -23.09
N THR A 948 -0.51 -26.43 -23.74
CA THR A 948 0.82 -26.17 -23.16
C THR A 948 1.01 -24.67 -22.90
N PRO A 949 1.68 -24.28 -21.80
CA PRO A 949 2.02 -22.89 -21.50
C PRO A 949 2.66 -22.13 -22.66
N GLU A 950 3.58 -22.77 -23.39
CA GLU A 950 4.34 -22.17 -24.48
C GLU A 950 3.44 -21.87 -25.69
N ALA A 951 2.54 -22.78 -26.04
CA ALA A 951 1.60 -22.59 -27.15
C ALA A 951 0.62 -21.44 -26.85
N VAL A 952 0.14 -21.35 -25.62
CA VAL A 952 -0.74 -20.25 -25.17
C VAL A 952 -0.01 -18.91 -25.25
N ARG A 953 1.19 -18.81 -24.66
CA ARG A 953 1.98 -17.58 -24.67
C ARG A 953 2.38 -17.15 -26.09
N GLY A 954 2.72 -18.11 -26.95
CA GLY A 954 3.03 -17.88 -28.36
C GLY A 954 1.84 -17.30 -29.13
N ALA A 955 0.63 -17.81 -28.89
CA ALA A 955 -0.59 -17.31 -29.53
C ALA A 955 -0.95 -15.87 -29.08
N LEU A 956 -0.76 -15.55 -27.80
CA LEU A 956 -1.05 -14.20 -27.28
C LEU A 956 -0.21 -13.09 -27.92
N ARG A 957 1.03 -13.38 -28.36
CA ARG A 957 1.93 -12.41 -29.03
C ARG A 957 1.35 -11.81 -30.31
N ALA A 958 0.40 -12.51 -30.94
CA ALA A 958 -0.24 -12.01 -32.15
C ALA A 958 -1.18 -10.82 -31.89
N ASP A 959 -1.74 -10.71 -30.68
CA ASP A 959 -2.83 -9.78 -30.35
C ASP A 959 -2.50 -8.82 -29.20
N LEU A 960 -1.55 -9.19 -28.34
CA LEU A 960 -1.15 -8.40 -27.17
C LEU A 960 0.26 -7.81 -27.33
N PRO A 961 0.48 -6.55 -26.91
CA PRO A 961 1.82 -6.00 -26.74
C PRO A 961 2.66 -6.79 -25.73
N ASP A 962 3.98 -6.75 -25.88
CA ASP A 962 4.92 -7.51 -25.04
C ASP A 962 4.73 -7.29 -23.53
N TYR A 963 4.43 -6.05 -23.11
CA TYR A 963 4.24 -5.71 -21.70
C TYR A 963 2.93 -6.28 -21.10
N MET A 964 1.97 -6.73 -21.93
CA MET A 964 0.72 -7.37 -21.48
C MET A 964 0.82 -8.89 -21.47
N LEU A 965 1.89 -9.49 -21.99
CA LEU A 965 2.04 -10.94 -22.00
C LEU A 965 2.31 -11.46 -20.58
N PRO A 966 1.56 -12.47 -20.10
CA PRO A 966 1.88 -13.12 -18.84
C PRO A 966 3.31 -13.66 -18.83
N GLY A 967 4.02 -13.42 -17.73
CA GLY A 967 5.34 -13.97 -17.48
C GLY A 967 5.28 -15.48 -17.23
N LEU A 968 4.16 -15.97 -16.69
CA LEU A 968 3.87 -17.37 -16.43
C LEU A 968 2.47 -17.73 -16.92
N ILE A 969 2.33 -18.93 -17.51
CA ILE A 969 1.02 -19.55 -17.80
C ILE A 969 0.90 -20.83 -16.97
N LEU A 970 -0.13 -20.93 -16.14
CA LEU A 970 -0.45 -22.11 -15.33
C LEU A 970 -1.71 -22.79 -15.87
N VAL A 971 -1.57 -24.07 -16.23
CA VAL A 971 -2.71 -24.89 -16.67
C VAL A 971 -3.30 -25.59 -15.45
N LEU A 972 -4.57 -25.33 -15.18
CA LEU A 972 -5.32 -25.96 -14.09
C LEU A 972 -6.38 -26.90 -14.66
N ASP A 973 -6.69 -27.98 -13.93
CA ASP A 973 -7.81 -28.85 -14.27
C ASP A 973 -9.16 -28.12 -14.07
N GLU A 974 -9.28 -27.35 -12.99
CA GLU A 974 -10.44 -26.53 -12.66
C GLU A 974 -10.05 -25.27 -11.87
N PHE A 975 -10.92 -24.26 -11.90
CA PHE A 975 -10.74 -23.06 -11.09
C PHE A 975 -11.34 -23.18 -9.69
N PRO A 976 -10.66 -22.68 -8.63
CA PRO A 976 -11.28 -22.51 -7.33
C PRO A 976 -12.45 -21.51 -7.46
N ARG A 977 -13.57 -21.80 -6.80
CA ARG A 977 -14.78 -20.98 -6.86
C ARG A 977 -15.20 -20.46 -5.50
N THR A 978 -15.82 -19.28 -5.49
CA THR A 978 -16.51 -18.73 -4.32
C THR A 978 -17.84 -19.46 -4.09
N ALA A 979 -18.47 -19.25 -2.93
CA ALA A 979 -19.82 -19.76 -2.65
C ALA A 979 -20.89 -19.29 -3.67
N SER A 980 -20.62 -18.20 -4.41
CA SER A 980 -21.48 -17.70 -5.49
C SER A 980 -21.17 -18.27 -6.88
N GLY A 981 -20.24 -19.22 -6.98
CA GLY A 981 -19.88 -19.91 -8.24
C GLY A 981 -18.92 -19.13 -9.16
N LYS A 982 -18.46 -17.94 -8.75
CA LYS A 982 -17.46 -17.16 -9.48
C LYS A 982 -16.05 -17.68 -9.21
N ILE A 983 -15.11 -17.47 -10.15
CA ILE A 983 -13.70 -17.80 -9.95
C ILE A 983 -13.17 -17.02 -8.74
N ASP A 984 -12.61 -17.74 -7.76
CA ASP A 984 -11.97 -17.17 -6.59
C ASP A 984 -10.49 -16.91 -6.87
N ARG A 985 -10.22 -15.72 -7.41
CA ARG A 985 -8.85 -15.31 -7.78
C ARG A 985 -7.87 -15.30 -6.60
N LYS A 986 -8.36 -15.16 -5.35
CA LYS A 986 -7.50 -15.15 -4.15
C LYS A 986 -7.01 -16.54 -3.77
N ARG A 987 -7.70 -17.58 -4.23
CA ARG A 987 -7.35 -18.99 -4.00
C ARG A 987 -6.62 -19.64 -5.18
N LEU A 988 -6.34 -18.87 -6.24
CA LEU A 988 -5.52 -19.37 -7.34
C LEU A 988 -4.11 -19.66 -6.81
N PRO A 989 -3.52 -20.82 -7.17
CA PRO A 989 -2.24 -21.23 -6.63
C PRO A 989 -1.13 -20.30 -7.13
N LEU A 990 -0.34 -19.73 -6.21
CA LEU A 990 0.90 -19.08 -6.58
C LEU A 990 1.96 -20.15 -6.88
N PRO A 991 2.81 -19.96 -7.91
CA PRO A 991 3.87 -20.90 -8.21
C PRO A 991 4.90 -20.92 -7.07
N ASP A 992 5.28 -22.11 -6.60
CA ASP A 992 6.45 -22.26 -5.75
C ASP A 992 7.69 -21.81 -6.54
N LEU A 993 8.42 -20.84 -6.00
CA LEU A 993 9.66 -20.32 -6.61
C LEU A 993 10.87 -21.23 -6.34
N ASP A 994 10.67 -22.30 -5.57
CA ASP A 994 11.65 -23.36 -5.47
C ASP A 994 11.64 -24.19 -6.76
N PRO A 995 12.81 -24.50 -7.35
CA PRO A 995 12.89 -25.31 -8.55
C PRO A 995 12.17 -26.65 -8.31
N VAL A 996 11.05 -26.82 -9.02
CA VAL A 996 10.18 -28.01 -8.95
C VAL A 996 11.00 -29.28 -9.21
N ASP A 997 10.66 -30.35 -8.49
CA ASP A 997 11.24 -31.71 -8.61
C ASP A 997 11.64 -32.06 -10.05
N GLY A 998 12.96 -32.11 -10.30
CA GLY A 998 13.50 -32.34 -11.64
C GLY A 998 14.83 -31.67 -11.98
N TYR A 999 15.55 -31.08 -11.02
CA TYR A 999 16.87 -30.45 -11.26
C TYR A 999 17.80 -31.31 -12.12
N VAL A 1000 18.19 -30.78 -13.27
CA VAL A 1000 19.23 -31.34 -14.12
C VAL A 1000 20.37 -30.33 -14.19
N ALA A 1001 21.56 -30.72 -13.73
CA ALA A 1001 22.70 -29.82 -13.69
C ALA A 1001 23.12 -29.34 -15.10
N PRO A 1002 23.58 -28.08 -15.23
CA PRO A 1002 24.29 -27.60 -16.41
C PRO A 1002 25.41 -28.57 -16.83
N ALA A 1003 25.37 -29.02 -18.07
CA ALA A 1003 26.21 -30.07 -18.61
C ALA A 1003 27.48 -29.54 -19.30
N THR A 1004 27.42 -28.37 -19.93
CA THR A 1004 28.55 -27.75 -20.66
C THR A 1004 29.15 -26.56 -19.89
N GLY A 1005 30.34 -26.11 -20.29
CA GLY A 1005 30.97 -24.91 -19.70
C GLY A 1005 30.11 -23.65 -19.91
N THR A 1006 29.53 -23.51 -21.10
CA THR A 1006 28.62 -22.43 -21.46
C THR A 1006 27.30 -22.51 -20.69
N GLU A 1007 26.70 -23.71 -20.55
CA GLU A 1007 25.51 -23.90 -19.70
C GLU A 1007 25.79 -23.49 -18.24
N LYS A 1008 26.99 -23.77 -17.70
CA LYS A 1008 27.37 -23.36 -16.33
C LYS A 1008 27.51 -21.85 -16.20
N ALA A 1009 28.21 -21.20 -17.13
CA ALA A 1009 28.38 -19.75 -17.11
C ALA A 1009 27.04 -19.00 -17.21
N VAL A 1010 26.13 -19.48 -18.06
CA VAL A 1010 24.77 -18.95 -18.16
C VAL A 1010 24.01 -19.14 -16.85
N ALA A 1011 24.06 -20.34 -16.26
CA ALA A 1011 23.39 -20.64 -14.99
C ALA A 1011 23.92 -19.79 -13.81
N ASP A 1012 25.24 -19.57 -13.74
CA ASP A 1012 25.86 -18.74 -12.70
C ASP A 1012 25.44 -17.27 -12.85
N ILE A 1013 25.47 -16.72 -14.07
CA ILE A 1013 25.01 -15.35 -14.35
C ILE A 1013 23.53 -15.19 -14.00
N TRP A 1014 22.69 -16.17 -14.34
CA TRP A 1014 21.28 -16.13 -13.97
C TRP A 1014 21.11 -16.21 -12.45
N GLY A 1015 21.90 -17.03 -11.76
CA GLY A 1015 21.86 -17.15 -10.30
C GLY A 1015 22.15 -15.83 -9.61
N GLU A 1016 23.15 -15.08 -10.09
CA GLU A 1016 23.47 -13.73 -9.61
C GLU A 1016 22.40 -12.68 -9.93
N VAL A 1017 21.76 -12.79 -11.10
CA VAL A 1017 20.77 -11.80 -11.53
C VAL A 1017 19.40 -12.03 -10.88
N LEU A 1018 19.04 -13.30 -10.66
CA LEU A 1018 17.75 -13.72 -10.11
C LEU A 1018 17.78 -13.95 -8.59
N ASP A 1019 18.95 -13.92 -7.97
CA ASP A 1019 19.19 -14.28 -6.56
C ASP A 1019 18.73 -15.72 -6.22
N ILE A 1020 19.03 -16.66 -7.13
CA ILE A 1020 18.67 -18.07 -7.01
C ILE A 1020 19.93 -18.92 -6.89
N ALA A 1021 20.05 -19.64 -5.77
CA ALA A 1021 21.26 -20.39 -5.44
C ALA A 1021 21.54 -21.57 -6.39
N ARG A 1022 20.52 -22.10 -7.08
CA ARG A 1022 20.68 -23.31 -7.91
C ARG A 1022 19.79 -23.27 -9.15
N ILE A 1023 20.42 -23.09 -10.31
CA ILE A 1023 19.75 -23.08 -11.62
C ILE A 1023 20.11 -24.34 -12.41
N GLY A 1024 19.09 -25.05 -12.87
CA GLY A 1024 19.15 -26.23 -13.73
C GLY A 1024 19.20 -25.87 -15.21
N ARG A 1025 19.71 -26.79 -16.04
CA ARG A 1025 19.89 -26.56 -17.48
C ARG A 1025 18.57 -26.37 -18.26
N ARG A 1026 17.46 -26.84 -17.71
CA ARG A 1026 16.11 -26.74 -18.29
C ARG A 1026 15.30 -25.60 -17.70
N ASP A 1027 15.87 -24.88 -16.74
CA ASP A 1027 15.15 -23.81 -16.08
C ASP A 1027 14.96 -22.67 -17.06
N ASN A 1028 13.75 -22.12 -17.05
CA ASN A 1028 13.37 -21.01 -17.91
C ASN A 1028 13.60 -19.68 -17.19
N PHE A 1029 14.28 -18.74 -17.84
CA PHE A 1029 14.63 -17.44 -17.24
C PHE A 1029 13.41 -16.72 -16.68
N PHE A 1030 12.34 -16.66 -17.47
CA PHE A 1030 11.11 -15.97 -17.10
C PHE A 1030 10.28 -16.77 -16.09
N GLY A 1031 10.35 -18.11 -16.17
CA GLY A 1031 9.76 -19.00 -15.17
C GLY A 1031 10.39 -18.83 -13.78
N LEU A 1032 11.68 -18.54 -13.72
CA LEU A 1032 12.43 -18.25 -12.49
C LEU A 1032 12.27 -16.80 -11.99
N GLY A 1033 11.34 -16.03 -12.55
CA GLY A 1033 11.12 -14.63 -12.13
C GLY A 1033 11.95 -13.59 -12.89
N GLY A 1034 12.70 -13.99 -13.92
CA GLY A 1034 13.37 -13.08 -14.83
C GLY A 1034 12.38 -12.22 -15.61
N HIS A 1035 12.70 -10.94 -15.79
CA HIS A 1035 11.91 -10.00 -16.59
C HIS A 1035 12.79 -9.22 -17.57
N SER A 1036 12.17 -8.48 -18.48
CA SER A 1036 12.80 -7.81 -19.64
C SER A 1036 14.00 -6.90 -19.28
N LEU A 1037 14.05 -6.38 -18.06
CA LEU A 1037 15.16 -5.57 -17.59
C LEU A 1037 16.30 -6.40 -16.96
N MET A 1038 15.97 -7.53 -16.33
CA MET A 1038 16.98 -8.52 -15.94
C MET A 1038 17.64 -9.15 -17.17
N VAL A 1039 16.91 -9.29 -18.29
CA VAL A 1039 17.49 -9.72 -19.58
C VAL A 1039 18.65 -8.81 -19.98
N THR A 1040 18.50 -7.49 -19.89
CA THR A 1040 19.58 -6.54 -20.20
C THR A 1040 20.80 -6.77 -19.31
N ARG A 1041 20.60 -7.02 -18.01
CA ARG A 1041 21.67 -7.34 -17.06
C ARG A 1041 22.36 -8.66 -17.40
N VAL A 1042 21.60 -9.68 -17.78
CA VAL A 1042 22.14 -10.97 -18.23
C VAL A 1042 22.95 -10.81 -19.50
N VAL A 1043 22.44 -10.11 -20.52
CA VAL A 1043 23.17 -9.89 -21.79
C VAL A 1043 24.47 -9.12 -21.54
N TYR A 1044 24.43 -8.08 -20.70
CA TYR A 1044 25.62 -7.35 -20.28
C TYR A 1044 26.65 -8.25 -19.59
N ARG A 1045 26.21 -9.09 -18.64
CA ARG A 1045 27.08 -10.05 -17.95
C ARG A 1045 27.63 -11.12 -18.88
N LEU A 1046 26.82 -11.63 -19.82
CA LEU A 1046 27.27 -12.59 -20.84
C LEU A 1046 28.38 -11.98 -21.70
N ARG A 1047 28.24 -10.70 -22.07
CA ARG A 1047 29.29 -9.97 -22.78
C ARG A 1047 30.57 -9.81 -21.95
N GLU A 1048 30.47 -9.44 -20.67
CA GLU A 1048 31.63 -9.33 -19.77
C GLU A 1048 32.32 -10.67 -19.53
N THR A 1049 31.55 -11.74 -19.31
CA THR A 1049 32.07 -13.03 -18.85
C THR A 1049 32.50 -13.94 -20.01
N LEU A 1050 31.76 -13.93 -21.13
CA LEU A 1050 31.98 -14.84 -22.25
C LEU A 1050 32.47 -14.14 -23.52
N GLY A 1051 32.52 -12.81 -23.56
CA GLY A 1051 32.98 -12.04 -24.72
C GLY A 1051 32.03 -12.10 -25.92
N VAL A 1052 30.78 -12.52 -25.72
CA VAL A 1052 29.77 -12.67 -26.79
C VAL A 1052 28.78 -11.51 -26.74
N ASP A 1053 28.54 -10.87 -27.88
CA ASP A 1053 27.53 -9.82 -28.03
C ASP A 1053 26.26 -10.44 -28.63
N LEU A 1054 25.29 -10.76 -27.77
CA LEU A 1054 24.00 -11.31 -28.19
C LEU A 1054 22.95 -10.20 -28.33
N PRO A 1055 22.13 -10.20 -29.39
CA PRO A 1055 20.99 -9.30 -29.46
C PRO A 1055 19.98 -9.66 -28.36
N LEU A 1056 19.35 -8.65 -27.75
CA LEU A 1056 18.48 -8.83 -26.59
C LEU A 1056 17.30 -9.80 -26.82
N ARG A 1057 16.88 -9.96 -28.08
CA ARG A 1057 15.85 -10.93 -28.52
C ARG A 1057 16.24 -12.39 -28.28
N SER A 1058 17.54 -12.72 -28.28
CA SER A 1058 18.04 -14.09 -28.12
C SER A 1058 17.52 -14.74 -26.84
N LEU A 1059 17.47 -14.01 -25.74
CA LEU A 1059 16.95 -14.54 -24.46
C LEU A 1059 15.44 -14.80 -24.45
N PHE A 1060 14.68 -14.16 -25.35
CA PHE A 1060 13.24 -14.38 -25.51
C PHE A 1060 12.92 -15.55 -26.44
N GLU A 1061 13.85 -15.89 -27.32
CA GLU A 1061 13.77 -16.98 -28.28
C GLU A 1061 14.35 -18.28 -27.71
N ALA A 1062 15.43 -18.17 -26.94
CA ALA A 1062 16.13 -19.23 -26.23
C ALA A 1062 16.05 -19.00 -24.72
N ALA A 1063 14.89 -19.29 -24.14
CA ALA A 1063 14.55 -18.88 -22.78
C ALA A 1063 15.02 -19.86 -21.69
N THR A 1064 15.65 -20.98 -22.04
CA THR A 1064 16.27 -21.91 -21.09
C THR A 1064 17.80 -21.85 -21.12
N VAL A 1065 18.46 -22.25 -20.03
CA VAL A 1065 19.93 -22.29 -19.94
C VAL A 1065 20.56 -23.08 -21.09
N ALA A 1066 19.99 -24.25 -21.42
CA ALA A 1066 20.51 -25.10 -22.50
C ALA A 1066 20.33 -24.48 -23.90
N GLU A 1067 19.20 -23.85 -24.17
CA GLU A 1067 18.94 -23.20 -25.47
C GLU A 1067 19.84 -21.97 -25.66
N LEU A 1068 19.96 -21.14 -24.62
CA LEU A 1068 20.80 -19.94 -24.70
C LEU A 1068 22.28 -20.30 -24.81
N ALA A 1069 22.73 -21.30 -24.05
CA ALA A 1069 24.09 -21.81 -24.18
C ALA A 1069 24.37 -22.35 -25.59
N HIS A 1070 23.40 -23.02 -26.22
CA HIS A 1070 23.54 -23.48 -27.60
C HIS A 1070 23.69 -22.33 -28.61
N GLU A 1071 22.92 -21.25 -28.42
CA GLU A 1071 23.04 -20.05 -29.26
C GLU A 1071 24.40 -19.37 -29.08
N ILE A 1072 24.87 -19.24 -27.84
CA ILE A 1072 26.22 -18.73 -27.51
C ILE A 1072 27.31 -19.58 -28.16
N ASP A 1073 27.23 -20.91 -28.04
CA ASP A 1073 28.19 -21.84 -28.62
C ASP A 1073 28.22 -21.73 -30.16
N THR A 1074 27.08 -21.47 -30.78
CA THR A 1074 26.98 -21.26 -32.23
C THR A 1074 27.68 -19.96 -32.65
N VAL A 1075 27.44 -18.86 -31.92
CA VAL A 1075 28.10 -17.56 -32.19
C VAL A 1075 29.62 -17.64 -31.98
N LEU A 1076 30.07 -18.33 -30.94
CA LEU A 1076 31.50 -18.55 -30.68
C LEU A 1076 32.15 -19.42 -31.77
N ALA A 1077 31.47 -20.47 -32.24
CA ALA A 1077 31.98 -21.33 -33.31
C ALA A 1077 32.06 -20.62 -34.68
N ASP A 1078 31.20 -19.64 -34.95
CA ASP A 1078 31.26 -18.83 -36.16
C ASP A 1078 32.35 -17.74 -36.08
N ALA A 1079 32.64 -17.21 -34.89
CA ALA A 1079 33.76 -16.28 -34.68
C ALA A 1079 35.14 -16.95 -34.88
N ASP A 1080 35.27 -18.24 -34.54
CA ASP A 1080 36.50 -19.03 -34.75
C ASP A 1080 36.71 -19.46 -36.23
N ARG A 1081 35.75 -19.20 -37.13
CA ARG A 1081 35.79 -19.61 -38.55
C ARG A 1081 36.22 -18.51 -39.53
N GLU A 1082 36.52 -17.29 -39.09
CA GLU A 1082 37.14 -16.29 -39.97
C GLU A 1082 38.60 -16.68 -40.32
N PRO A 1083 38.98 -16.82 -41.61
CA PRO A 1083 40.30 -17.31 -41.98
C PRO A 1083 41.42 -16.30 -41.73
N GLN A 1084 42.54 -16.81 -41.17
CA GLN A 1084 43.84 -16.14 -41.09
C GLN A 1084 44.21 -15.41 -42.40
N SER A 1085 44.50 -14.12 -42.25
CA SER A 1085 45.03 -13.27 -43.31
C SER A 1085 46.33 -13.83 -43.91
N THR A 1086 46.36 -13.88 -45.23
CA THR A 1086 47.52 -14.24 -46.06
C THR A 1086 48.74 -13.35 -45.77
N PRO A 1087 49.98 -13.89 -45.85
CA PRO A 1087 51.20 -13.10 -45.63
C PRO A 1087 51.41 -12.04 -46.72
N ASN A 1088 51.73 -10.83 -46.27
CA ASN A 1088 52.13 -9.66 -47.05
C ASN A 1088 53.13 -9.99 -48.17
N ALA A 1089 52.72 -9.74 -49.42
CA ALA A 1089 53.65 -9.59 -50.53
C ALA A 1089 54.24 -8.18 -50.51
N ALA A 1090 55.55 -8.10 -50.37
CA ALA A 1090 56.33 -6.89 -50.49
C ALA A 1090 56.20 -6.27 -51.89
N VAL A 1091 55.92 -4.97 -51.94
CA VAL A 1091 56.33 -4.10 -53.05
C VAL A 1091 56.96 -2.87 -52.43
N GLY A 1092 58.26 -2.72 -52.68
CA GLY A 1092 59.00 -1.51 -52.41
C GLY A 1092 59.06 -0.59 -53.63
N VAL A 1093 59.20 0.70 -53.32
CA VAL A 1093 59.89 1.76 -54.08
C VAL A 1093 59.22 2.26 -55.37
N SER A 1094 58.48 3.37 -55.24
CA SER A 1094 58.78 4.68 -55.84
C SER A 1094 57.82 5.74 -55.31
#